data_AF-A0A3E0Q1H0-F1
#
_entry.id   AF-A0A3E0Q1H0-F1
#
_cell.length_a   1.000
_cell.length_b   1.000
_cell.length_c   1.000
_cell.angle_alpha   90.00
_cell.angle_beta   90.00
_cell.angle_gamma   90.00
#
_symmetry.space_group_name_H-M   'P 1'
#
loop_
_entity.id
_entity.type
_entity.pdbx_description
1 polymer ?
#
loop_
_entity_poly.entity_id
_entity_poly.type
_entity_poly.pdbx_seq_one_letter_code
_entity_poly.pdbx_strand_id
1 'polypeptide(L)'
;MKDSSTVEWLAEAIVKATRSARYCVAGCLPAIDPDLEVAGVGRVPLPLKRGMAKQLIASCRVAPYGKGTRTLVNKKVRNTFELDPKKFQLGEAWNSAIADAMPTVAQQLGLPADQLESRLYKLLIYKKGGFFLPHRDSEKQNRMVASLIVVLPNSFEGGNLIVRHGAVEQRLTFDEAAAGKSPCFAAFYADCEHEIRRVTRGVRIALAYNLVLKPQRGKSSATAKPTASIDALAGSIESWVAMQPAQPLVFALEHHYTQRGLSLELLKGDDRKLADLVASAAEKADCLVHLAQVQRHLQQWADDGSFAHSYRGRYDRTPRNEIEIGETYEDELSGTHWTDVRGRKQPWGAIAFDLSAIVSSVPLEDWKPTSEEFEGYTGNAGNTLDRWYHRSAIVVWHRDHHFDVIASSGAAESVPLFCSMAARLVKTPKKRLEEARRDCLRFARAIIARWPHRTFGYGPLQTGEKSPLDDFPQHLLLLHDRDTVAMFLSKLAEQDQSLPLKSFVVDVCREFGWNAFARELKHLLSATQNIRGRQEVPFRDIEWLSAFCCDKTADPDKSALAEELCALAVARFCEARPPRSPYFSPYHRRESSVSEKSLPLLLKALLAGGREEGLSRVVRVVQQSPDEFRLDDCQIPSLKQLIPWSGKQLGQVHPQLETWLISVRQQLESATAKPPTPPTDWARPAEVDCKCQFCAQLNAFLADPANEVGRIPAREDARQHLVGMIVRHQCDVKHTLQRKGSPYSLVLTKTTGSFDRAVKRFEADHRLLKTLPPAS
;
A
#
# COMPACT_ATOMS: atom_id res chain seq x y z
N MET A 1 -30.38 3.06 -1.49
CA MET A 1 -31.29 3.73 -0.53
C MET A 1 -31.97 2.76 0.47
N LYS A 2 -31.47 1.53 0.69
CA LYS A 2 -31.98 0.63 1.76
C LYS A 2 -30.91 0.23 2.81
N ASP A 3 -29.64 0.54 2.59
CA ASP A 3 -28.55 0.14 3.50
C ASP A 3 -28.43 1.00 4.76
N SER A 4 -28.78 2.30 4.68
CA SER A 4 -28.69 3.26 5.80
C SER A 4 -29.49 2.83 7.03
N SER A 5 -30.69 2.25 6.82
CA SER A 5 -31.62 1.99 7.93
C SER A 5 -31.14 0.92 8.90
N THR A 6 -30.36 -0.07 8.45
CA THR A 6 -29.90 -1.16 9.31
C THR A 6 -28.75 -0.72 10.21
N VAL A 7 -27.81 0.05 9.67
CA VAL A 7 -26.64 0.54 10.43
C VAL A 7 -27.02 1.68 11.37
N GLU A 8 -27.91 2.58 10.95
CA GLU A 8 -28.49 3.60 11.83
C GLU A 8 -29.24 2.98 13.00
N TRP A 9 -30.06 1.95 12.74
CA TRP A 9 -30.77 1.23 13.79
C TRP A 9 -29.81 0.50 14.75
N LEU A 10 -28.76 -0.14 14.23
CA LEU A 10 -27.72 -0.79 15.03
C LEU A 10 -27.00 0.22 15.93
N ALA A 11 -26.67 1.41 15.40
CA ALA A 11 -26.06 2.48 16.16
C ALA A 11 -26.97 2.94 17.31
N GLU A 12 -28.26 3.18 17.05
CA GLU A 12 -29.22 3.54 18.09
C GLU A 12 -29.39 2.44 19.16
N ALA A 13 -29.49 1.19 18.73
CA ALA A 13 -29.64 0.04 19.62
C ALA A 13 -28.44 -0.10 20.55
N ILE A 14 -27.22 0.08 20.02
CA ILE A 14 -25.98 0.07 20.80
C ILE A 14 -25.93 1.23 21.78
N VAL A 15 -26.27 2.45 21.37
CA VAL A 15 -26.30 3.61 22.28
C VAL A 15 -27.26 3.38 23.44
N LYS A 16 -28.43 2.78 23.17
CA LYS A 16 -29.42 2.42 24.21
C LYS A 16 -28.90 1.31 25.13
N ALA A 17 -28.17 0.33 24.59
CA ALA A 17 -27.67 -0.84 25.34
C ALA A 17 -26.39 -0.55 26.16
N THR A 18 -25.60 0.46 25.79
CA THR A 18 -24.26 0.65 26.35
C THR A 18 -24.15 1.75 27.40
N ARG A 19 -25.00 2.79 27.41
CA ARG A 19 -24.86 3.98 28.31
C ARG A 19 -24.97 3.69 29.81
N SER A 20 -23.88 3.33 30.47
CA SER A 20 -23.86 3.26 31.94
C SER A 20 -22.49 3.44 32.61
N ALA A 21 -21.36 3.41 31.88
CA ALA A 21 -20.05 3.63 32.48
C ALA A 21 -19.64 5.11 32.52
N ARG A 22 -18.95 5.52 33.59
CA ARG A 22 -18.33 6.86 33.66
C ARG A 22 -16.93 6.81 33.07
N TYR A 23 -16.52 7.85 32.35
CA TYR A 23 -15.13 8.01 31.89
C TYR A 23 -14.20 8.56 33.00
N CYS A 24 -14.78 9.20 34.01
CA CYS A 24 -14.09 9.79 35.15
C CYS A 24 -14.93 9.61 36.43
N VAL A 25 -14.26 9.20 37.52
CA VAL A 25 -14.85 8.97 38.84
C VAL A 25 -14.04 9.76 39.85
N ALA A 26 -14.71 10.43 40.79
CA ALA A 26 -14.05 11.15 41.86
C ALA A 26 -14.69 10.80 43.22
N GLY A 27 -13.90 10.90 44.27
CA GLY A 27 -14.33 10.63 45.64
C GLY A 27 -13.28 11.07 46.64
N CYS A 28 -13.51 10.79 47.93
CA CYS A 28 -12.51 11.00 48.97
C CYS A 28 -12.26 9.71 49.73
N LEU A 29 -11.02 9.54 50.19
CA LEU A 29 -10.61 8.45 51.06
C LEU A 29 -10.97 8.83 52.51
N PRO A 30 -11.00 7.85 53.43
CA PRO A 30 -11.01 8.15 54.87
C PRO A 30 -9.92 9.17 55.23
N ALA A 31 -10.11 9.94 56.31
CA ALA A 31 -9.12 10.91 56.79
C ALA A 31 -7.91 10.19 57.40
N ILE A 32 -7.08 9.61 56.54
CA ILE A 32 -5.91 8.81 56.86
C ILE A 32 -4.63 9.54 56.46
N ASP A 33 -3.62 9.50 57.33
CA ASP A 33 -2.28 10.03 57.02
C ASP A 33 -1.59 9.05 56.05
N PRO A 34 -1.02 9.51 54.92
CA PRO A 34 -0.22 8.67 54.04
C PRO A 34 1.04 8.08 54.69
N ASP A 35 1.47 8.59 55.85
CA ASP A 35 2.75 8.29 56.47
C ASP A 35 3.90 8.42 55.45
N LEU A 36 3.87 9.54 54.71
CA LEU A 36 4.81 9.82 53.64
C LEU A 36 6.22 10.00 54.22
N GLU A 37 7.12 9.09 53.86
CA GLU A 37 8.54 9.18 54.20
C GLU A 37 9.37 9.37 52.94
N VAL A 38 10.22 10.40 52.91
CA VAL A 38 11.02 10.75 51.74
C VAL A 38 12.51 10.60 52.05
N ALA A 39 13.23 9.88 51.20
CA ALA A 39 14.67 9.65 51.36
C ALA A 39 15.43 10.99 51.45
N GLY A 40 16.20 11.17 52.52
CA GLY A 40 16.96 12.39 52.80
C GLY A 40 16.16 13.56 53.39
N VAL A 41 14.83 13.43 53.54
CA VAL A 41 13.97 14.43 54.22
C VAL A 41 13.35 13.85 55.50
N GLY A 42 13.07 12.55 55.52
CA GLY A 42 12.37 11.86 56.61
C GLY A 42 10.86 11.94 56.46
N ARG A 43 10.13 11.85 57.59
CA ARG A 43 8.66 11.90 57.63
C ARG A 43 8.14 13.28 57.22
N VAL A 44 7.15 13.29 56.34
CA VAL A 44 6.53 14.49 55.77
C VAL A 44 5.08 14.61 56.29
N PRO A 45 4.85 15.33 57.41
CA PRO A 45 3.51 15.49 57.95
C PRO A 45 2.66 16.42 57.08
N LEU A 46 1.38 16.09 56.94
CA LEU A 46 0.39 16.88 56.22
C LEU A 46 -0.65 17.47 57.18
N PRO A 47 -1.13 18.71 56.96
CA PRO A 47 -0.70 19.67 55.93
C PRO A 47 0.74 20.20 56.08
N LEU A 48 1.39 20.56 54.98
CA LEU A 48 2.78 21.00 54.95
C LEU A 48 2.98 22.37 55.62
N LYS A 49 3.94 22.44 56.55
CA LYS A 49 4.53 23.71 56.99
C LYS A 49 5.52 24.25 55.94
N ARG A 50 5.72 25.57 55.92
CA ARG A 50 6.54 26.27 54.91
C ARG A 50 7.98 25.74 54.78
N GLY A 51 8.62 25.36 55.89
CA GLY A 51 9.96 24.79 55.89
C GLY A 51 10.03 23.42 55.21
N MET A 52 9.14 22.51 55.61
CA MET A 52 9.02 21.16 55.04
C MET A 52 8.67 21.21 53.54
N ALA A 53 7.80 22.12 53.12
CA ALA A 53 7.48 22.32 51.70
C ALA A 53 8.71 22.67 50.86
N LYS A 54 9.64 23.49 51.38
CA LYS A 54 10.89 23.83 50.70
C LYS A 54 11.83 22.63 50.60
N GLN A 55 11.97 21.87 51.69
CA GLN A 55 12.81 20.66 51.73
C GLN A 55 12.29 19.60 50.75
N LEU A 56 10.98 19.34 50.76
CA LEU A 56 10.36 18.38 49.86
C LEU A 56 10.56 18.77 48.38
N ILE A 57 10.33 20.05 48.03
CA ILE A 57 10.54 20.53 46.66
C ILE A 57 12.01 20.43 46.24
N ALA A 58 12.96 20.66 47.15
CA ALA A 58 14.39 20.55 46.87
C ALA A 58 14.82 19.10 46.55
N SER A 59 14.13 18.10 47.10
CA SER A 59 14.35 16.68 46.80
C SER A 59 13.69 16.21 45.49
N CYS A 60 12.81 17.04 44.90
CA CYS A 60 12.14 16.74 43.64
C CYS A 60 12.92 17.27 42.44
N ARG A 61 12.64 16.68 41.26
CA ARG A 61 13.08 17.22 39.97
C ARG A 61 11.93 17.95 39.27
N VAL A 62 12.25 18.86 38.36
CA VAL A 62 11.22 19.43 37.47
C VAL A 62 10.71 18.31 36.57
N ALA A 63 9.39 18.14 36.50
CA ALA A 63 8.80 17.02 35.80
C ALA A 63 8.89 17.21 34.27
N PRO A 64 9.44 16.26 33.52
CA PRO A 64 9.48 16.32 32.07
C PRO A 64 8.12 15.99 31.44
N TYR A 65 7.95 16.25 30.15
CA TYR A 65 6.80 15.78 29.37
C TYR A 65 7.29 15.08 28.10
N GLY A 66 6.45 14.20 27.52
CA GLY A 66 6.74 13.51 26.28
C GLY A 66 6.29 14.31 25.06
N LYS A 67 7.14 14.40 24.02
CA LYS A 67 6.74 14.81 22.67
C LYS A 67 7.27 13.75 21.69
N GLY A 68 6.39 12.87 21.21
CA GLY A 68 6.80 11.66 20.50
C GLY A 68 7.67 10.76 21.39
N THR A 69 8.84 10.34 20.91
CA THR A 69 9.81 9.54 21.67
C THR A 69 10.72 10.36 22.60
N ARG A 70 10.63 11.71 22.58
CA ARG A 70 11.54 12.59 23.32
C ARG A 70 10.96 12.99 24.68
N THR A 71 11.79 12.89 25.72
CA THR A 71 11.49 13.42 27.07
C THR A 71 12.07 14.82 27.18
N LEU A 72 11.23 15.85 27.26
CA LEU A 72 11.64 17.27 27.24
C LEU A 72 11.17 18.01 28.50
N VAL A 73 11.90 19.04 28.91
CA VAL A 73 11.50 19.95 30.00
C VAL A 73 11.14 21.31 29.38
N ASN A 74 9.85 21.64 29.33
CA ASN A 74 9.37 22.95 28.90
C ASN A 74 8.35 23.50 29.91
N LYS A 75 8.77 24.52 30.68
CA LYS A 75 7.95 25.17 31.71
C LYS A 75 6.72 25.91 31.17
N LYS A 76 6.63 26.14 29.84
CA LYS A 76 5.43 26.67 29.18
C LYS A 76 4.35 25.61 28.98
N VAL A 77 4.72 24.33 28.95
CA VAL A 77 3.79 23.19 28.76
C VAL A 77 3.44 22.54 30.10
N ARG A 78 4.43 22.34 30.96
CA ARG A 78 4.28 21.67 32.26
C ARG A 78 5.14 22.36 33.31
N ASN A 79 4.51 22.83 34.39
CA ASN A 79 5.19 23.43 35.53
C ASN A 79 4.80 22.69 36.81
N THR A 80 5.53 21.60 37.10
CA THR A 80 5.32 20.77 38.28
C THR A 80 6.63 20.09 38.66
N PHE A 81 6.76 19.72 39.93
CA PHE A 81 7.85 18.90 40.43
C PHE A 81 7.38 17.46 40.59
N GLU A 82 8.26 16.51 40.33
CA GLU A 82 7.97 15.09 40.55
C GLU A 82 9.05 14.41 41.39
N LEU A 83 8.62 13.39 42.13
CA LEU A 83 9.47 12.48 42.88
C LEU A 83 9.20 11.04 42.44
N ASP A 84 10.27 10.31 42.17
CA ASP A 84 10.24 8.90 41.77
C ASP A 84 9.78 8.02 42.95
N PRO A 85 8.94 7.00 42.71
CA PRO A 85 8.41 6.13 43.77
C PRO A 85 9.50 5.36 44.53
N LYS A 86 10.71 5.21 43.97
CA LYS A 86 11.85 4.62 44.70
C LYS A 86 12.43 5.53 45.78
N LYS A 87 12.06 6.82 45.79
CA LYS A 87 12.59 7.84 46.71
C LYS A 87 11.66 8.15 47.88
N PHE A 88 10.49 7.51 47.95
CA PHE A 88 9.57 7.69 49.06
C PHE A 88 8.78 6.41 49.35
N GLN A 89 8.25 6.33 50.56
CA GLN A 89 7.41 5.23 51.01
C GLN A 89 6.10 5.78 51.58
N LEU A 90 5.08 4.93 51.59
CA LEU A 90 3.75 5.20 52.11
C LEU A 90 3.39 4.10 53.11
N GLY A 91 2.65 4.45 54.16
CA GLY A 91 2.24 3.51 55.20
C GLY A 91 1.36 2.36 54.67
N GLU A 92 1.36 1.23 55.37
CA GLU A 92 0.53 0.07 55.03
C GLU A 92 -0.96 0.41 55.03
N ALA A 93 -1.41 1.18 56.04
CA ALA A 93 -2.80 1.61 56.14
C ALA A 93 -3.24 2.49 54.94
N TRP A 94 -2.33 3.31 54.40
CA TRP A 94 -2.57 4.07 53.17
C TRP A 94 -2.73 3.14 51.96
N ASN A 95 -1.84 2.15 51.81
CA ASN A 95 -1.91 1.19 50.72
C ASN A 95 -3.21 0.37 50.77
N SER A 96 -3.66 -0.02 51.96
CA SER A 96 -4.96 -0.68 52.17
C SER A 96 -6.13 0.22 51.80
N ALA A 97 -6.15 1.48 52.25
CA ALA A 97 -7.22 2.42 51.89
C ALA A 97 -7.34 2.66 50.38
N ILE A 98 -6.20 2.68 49.66
CA ILE A 98 -6.19 2.75 48.20
C ILE A 98 -6.76 1.47 47.58
N ALA A 99 -6.35 0.29 48.08
CA ALA A 99 -6.83 -1.00 47.58
C ALA A 99 -8.35 -1.16 47.80
N ASP A 100 -8.86 -0.75 48.96
CA ASP A 100 -10.29 -0.82 49.32
C ASP A 100 -11.16 0.09 48.44
N ALA A 101 -10.60 1.17 47.90
CA ALA A 101 -11.31 2.04 46.95
C ALA A 101 -11.39 1.45 45.54
N MET A 102 -10.53 0.49 45.17
CA MET A 102 -10.42 -0.01 43.79
C MET A 102 -11.68 -0.74 43.30
N PRO A 103 -12.38 -1.57 44.08
CA PRO A 103 -13.63 -2.19 43.65
C PRO A 103 -14.71 -1.18 43.23
N THR A 104 -14.86 -0.09 44.00
CA THR A 104 -15.82 0.98 43.68
C THR A 104 -15.40 1.76 42.45
N VAL A 105 -14.11 2.10 42.34
CA VAL A 105 -13.55 2.77 41.14
C VAL A 105 -13.77 1.91 39.90
N ALA A 106 -13.45 0.62 39.98
CA ALA A 106 -13.66 -0.33 38.89
C ALA A 106 -15.12 -0.40 38.48
N GLN A 107 -16.04 -0.61 39.42
CA GLN A 107 -17.47 -0.70 39.14
C GLN A 107 -18.01 0.56 38.45
N GLN A 108 -17.66 1.75 38.93
CA GLN A 108 -18.13 3.01 38.35
C GLN A 108 -17.53 3.32 36.98
N LEU A 109 -16.28 2.90 36.74
CA LEU A 109 -15.66 2.99 35.42
C LEU A 109 -16.21 1.90 34.47
N GLY A 110 -16.91 0.87 34.94
CA GLY A 110 -17.35 -0.26 34.11
C GLY A 110 -16.26 -1.31 33.88
N LEU A 111 -15.35 -1.46 34.84
CA LEU A 111 -14.26 -2.43 34.85
C LEU A 111 -14.52 -3.56 35.87
N PRO A 112 -13.86 -4.73 35.76
CA PRO A 112 -14.03 -5.83 36.71
C PRO A 112 -13.44 -5.48 38.07
N ALA A 113 -14.28 -5.50 39.09
CA ALA A 113 -13.94 -5.07 40.45
C ALA A 113 -12.82 -5.91 41.09
N ASP A 114 -12.71 -7.18 40.72
CA ASP A 114 -11.73 -8.14 41.22
C ASP A 114 -10.37 -8.08 40.49
N GLN A 115 -10.29 -7.37 39.36
CA GLN A 115 -9.10 -7.36 38.50
C GLN A 115 -8.34 -6.04 38.50
N LEU A 116 -8.96 -4.94 38.94
CA LEU A 116 -8.33 -3.62 38.91
C LEU A 116 -7.32 -3.45 40.06
N GLU A 117 -6.06 -3.20 39.71
CA GLU A 117 -4.96 -2.97 40.65
C GLU A 117 -4.40 -1.56 40.46
N SER A 118 -4.13 -0.86 41.56
CA SER A 118 -3.41 0.41 41.54
C SER A 118 -1.92 0.20 41.78
N ARG A 119 -1.10 0.84 40.95
CA ARG A 119 0.36 0.80 41.06
C ARG A 119 0.93 2.19 41.15
N LEU A 120 1.58 2.49 42.27
CA LEU A 120 2.17 3.80 42.53
C LEU A 120 3.16 4.15 41.41
N TYR A 121 2.98 5.33 40.82
CA TYR A 121 3.81 5.79 39.71
C TYR A 121 4.73 6.93 40.12
N LYS A 122 4.22 7.97 40.80
CA LYS A 122 5.02 9.12 41.24
C LYS A 122 4.26 10.04 42.19
N LEU A 123 5.00 10.86 42.91
CA LEU A 123 4.48 12.01 43.64
C LEU A 123 4.68 13.28 42.81
N LEU A 124 3.68 14.16 42.81
CA LEU A 124 3.63 15.41 42.06
C LEU A 124 3.38 16.59 43.00
N ILE A 125 4.11 17.69 42.79
CA ILE A 125 3.99 18.92 43.59
C ILE A 125 3.80 20.12 42.68
N TYR A 126 2.69 20.82 42.87
CA TYR A 126 2.37 22.06 42.20
C TYR A 126 2.38 23.20 43.20
N LYS A 127 3.41 24.04 43.15
CA LYS A 127 3.44 25.32 43.87
C LYS A 127 2.62 26.37 43.12
N LYS A 128 2.42 27.55 43.73
CA LYS A 128 1.88 28.74 43.05
C LYS A 128 2.48 28.92 41.65
N GLY A 129 1.60 29.05 40.66
CA GLY A 129 1.93 29.16 39.24
C GLY A 129 2.16 27.83 38.52
N GLY A 130 2.10 26.69 39.21
CA GLY A 130 2.18 25.36 38.62
C GLY A 130 0.91 24.98 37.86
N PHE A 131 1.07 24.24 36.76
CA PHE A 131 -0.01 23.80 35.86
C PHE A 131 0.48 22.66 34.95
N PHE A 132 -0.44 22.04 34.22
CA PHE A 132 -0.13 21.14 33.11
C PHE A 132 -1.18 21.32 32.02
N LEU A 133 -0.76 21.69 30.82
CA LEU A 133 -1.64 21.86 29.65
C LEU A 133 -2.37 20.55 29.26
N PRO A 134 -3.43 20.64 28.43
CA PRO A 134 -4.16 19.48 27.93
C PRO A 134 -3.24 18.41 27.33
N HIS A 135 -3.40 17.17 27.79
CA HIS A 135 -2.65 16.00 27.32
C HIS A 135 -3.42 14.70 27.61
N ARG A 136 -3.00 13.60 26.97
CA ARG A 136 -3.43 12.24 27.30
C ARG A 136 -2.30 11.48 27.98
N ASP A 137 -2.65 10.55 28.86
CA ASP A 137 -1.66 9.65 29.42
C ASP A 137 -1.31 8.55 28.42
N SER A 138 -0.02 8.31 28.24
CA SER A 138 0.43 7.11 27.52
C SER A 138 0.42 5.92 28.47
N GLU A 139 -0.01 4.76 28.01
CA GLU A 139 0.09 3.49 28.74
C GLU A 139 1.55 3.23 29.16
N LYS A 140 1.84 3.28 30.46
CA LYS A 140 3.20 3.12 31.01
C LYS A 140 3.54 1.69 31.41
N GLN A 141 2.53 0.85 31.55
CA GLN A 141 2.68 -0.55 31.96
C GLN A 141 1.78 -1.43 31.09
N ASN A 142 2.15 -2.69 30.92
CA ASN A 142 1.29 -3.66 30.25
C ASN A 142 -0.06 -3.75 30.99
N ARG A 143 -1.15 -3.76 30.22
CA ARG A 143 -2.54 -3.84 30.72
C ARG A 143 -2.98 -2.63 31.58
N MET A 144 -2.27 -1.50 31.51
CA MET A 144 -2.75 -0.23 32.07
C MET A 144 -3.96 0.26 31.28
N VAL A 145 -5.05 0.58 31.97
CA VAL A 145 -6.30 1.07 31.34
C VAL A 145 -6.66 2.50 31.77
N ALA A 146 -6.26 2.91 32.97
CA ALA A 146 -6.65 4.17 33.57
C ALA A 146 -5.56 4.73 34.50
N SER A 147 -5.74 5.97 34.92
CA SER A 147 -4.92 6.68 35.90
C SER A 147 -5.75 7.00 37.13
N LEU A 148 -5.13 6.93 38.31
CA LEU A 148 -5.71 7.41 39.57
C LEU A 148 -4.82 8.51 40.14
N ILE A 149 -5.41 9.68 40.37
CA ILE A 149 -4.75 10.83 40.97
C ILE A 149 -5.35 11.06 42.34
N VAL A 150 -4.55 10.89 43.40
CA VAL A 150 -4.95 11.13 44.79
C VAL A 150 -4.31 12.43 45.25
N VAL A 151 -5.12 13.46 45.48
CA VAL A 151 -4.71 14.75 46.03
C VAL A 151 -4.64 14.63 47.55
N LEU A 152 -3.45 14.86 48.10
CA LEU A 152 -3.22 14.76 49.53
C LEU A 152 -3.72 16.02 50.25
N PRO A 153 -4.15 15.92 51.53
CA PRO A 153 -4.65 17.05 52.29
C PRO A 153 -3.58 18.14 52.45
N ASN A 154 -3.77 19.29 51.80
CA ASN A 154 -2.92 20.47 51.98
C ASN A 154 -3.63 21.73 51.49
N SER A 155 -3.34 22.89 52.08
CA SER A 155 -3.97 24.14 51.66
C SER A 155 -3.50 24.61 50.27
N PHE A 156 -4.43 24.76 49.32
CA PHE A 156 -4.20 25.37 48.01
C PHE A 156 -5.47 25.96 47.37
N GLU A 157 -5.30 26.86 46.39
CA GLU A 157 -6.38 27.40 45.55
C GLU A 157 -6.01 27.27 44.06
N GLY A 158 -7.03 27.13 43.20
CA GLY A 158 -6.84 26.77 41.79
C GLY A 158 -6.44 25.30 41.66
N GLY A 159 -5.64 24.95 40.64
CA GLY A 159 -5.13 23.57 40.54
C GLY A 159 -6.18 22.51 40.15
N ASN A 160 -7.34 22.94 39.66
CA ASN A 160 -8.44 22.05 39.28
C ASN A 160 -8.00 21.05 38.20
N LEU A 161 -8.42 19.80 38.33
CA LEU A 161 -8.28 18.80 37.28
C LEU A 161 -9.49 18.90 36.36
N ILE A 162 -9.23 19.06 35.07
CA ILE A 162 -10.25 18.99 34.03
C ILE A 162 -10.00 17.70 33.26
N VAL A 163 -11.01 16.85 33.12
CA VAL A 163 -10.97 15.60 32.36
C VAL A 163 -12.00 15.67 31.25
N ARG A 164 -11.60 15.32 30.03
CA ARG A 164 -12.42 15.34 28.82
C ARG A 164 -12.42 13.98 28.12
N HIS A 165 -13.59 13.56 27.68
CA HIS A 165 -13.78 12.40 26.83
C HIS A 165 -14.80 12.74 25.74
N GLY A 166 -14.35 12.79 24.48
CA GLY A 166 -15.17 13.29 23.38
C GLY A 166 -15.58 14.76 23.56
N ALA A 167 -16.89 15.02 23.54
CA ALA A 167 -17.46 16.35 23.73
C ALA A 167 -17.78 16.69 25.21
N VAL A 168 -17.61 15.73 26.14
CA VAL A 168 -17.97 15.90 27.55
C VAL A 168 -16.75 16.30 28.38
N GLU A 169 -16.94 17.25 29.29
CA GLU A 169 -15.91 17.74 30.24
C GLU A 169 -16.40 17.59 31.68
N GLN A 170 -15.51 17.16 32.58
CA GLN A 170 -15.72 17.13 34.03
C GLN A 170 -14.61 17.92 34.74
N ARG A 171 -15.03 18.85 35.61
CA ARG A 171 -14.14 19.68 36.42
C ARG A 171 -14.14 19.22 37.87
N LEU A 172 -12.95 18.97 38.42
CA LEU A 172 -12.74 18.49 39.78
C LEU A 172 -11.90 19.49 40.59
N THR A 173 -12.46 19.98 41.69
CA THR A 173 -11.88 21.01 42.58
C THR A 173 -11.11 20.41 43.76
N PHE A 174 -11.49 19.23 44.24
CA PHE A 174 -10.91 18.54 45.40
C PHE A 174 -10.98 19.36 46.70
N ASP A 175 -12.15 19.95 46.99
CA ASP A 175 -12.32 20.94 48.06
C ASP A 175 -11.88 20.46 49.45
N GLU A 176 -12.17 19.20 49.82
CA GLU A 176 -11.77 18.62 51.10
C GLU A 176 -10.24 18.46 51.24
N ALA A 177 -9.55 18.07 50.16
CA ALA A 177 -8.09 18.01 50.13
C ALA A 177 -7.47 19.41 50.13
N ALA A 178 -8.06 20.36 49.40
CA ALA A 178 -7.65 21.76 49.36
C ALA A 178 -7.87 22.49 50.70
N ALA A 179 -8.82 22.04 51.51
CA ALA A 179 -9.02 22.48 52.90
C ALA A 179 -8.06 21.81 53.90
N GLY A 180 -7.27 20.82 53.45
CA GLY A 180 -6.34 20.09 54.31
C GLY A 180 -7.00 19.09 55.25
N LYS A 181 -8.22 18.62 54.93
CA LYS A 181 -9.02 17.74 55.79
C LYS A 181 -8.86 16.26 55.47
N SER A 182 -9.14 15.87 54.22
CA SER A 182 -9.12 14.47 53.80
C SER A 182 -8.55 14.31 52.38
N PRO A 183 -7.95 13.16 52.04
CA PRO A 183 -7.42 12.93 50.70
C PRO A 183 -8.57 12.70 49.72
N CYS A 184 -8.49 13.32 48.54
CA CYS A 184 -9.51 13.13 47.51
C CYS A 184 -8.89 12.65 46.21
N PHE A 185 -9.59 11.77 45.50
CA PHE A 185 -9.08 11.10 44.32
C PHE A 185 -9.94 11.35 43.08
N ALA A 186 -9.31 11.18 41.93
CA ALA A 186 -9.95 11.09 40.63
C ALA A 186 -9.34 9.91 39.86
N ALA A 187 -10.18 9.03 39.34
CA ALA A 187 -9.80 7.95 38.45
C ALA A 187 -10.43 8.17 37.07
N PHE A 188 -9.64 8.08 36.01
CA PHE A 188 -10.10 8.30 34.64
C PHE A 188 -9.30 7.46 33.65
N TYR A 189 -9.90 7.12 32.51
CA TYR A 189 -9.24 6.32 31.48
C TYR A 189 -8.01 7.01 30.90
N ALA A 190 -6.98 6.23 30.53
CA ALA A 190 -5.69 6.78 30.11
C ALA A 190 -5.78 7.65 28.84
N ASP A 191 -6.75 7.37 27.97
CA ASP A 191 -7.02 8.10 26.73
C ASP A 191 -7.89 9.35 26.92
N CYS A 192 -8.38 9.62 28.13
CA CYS A 192 -9.03 10.89 28.44
C CYS A 192 -8.01 12.03 28.34
N GLU A 193 -8.37 13.08 27.61
CA GLU A 193 -7.58 14.32 27.65
C GLU A 193 -7.80 14.98 29.00
N HIS A 194 -6.73 15.44 29.64
CA HIS A 194 -6.85 16.13 30.91
C HIS A 194 -5.83 17.25 31.06
N GLU A 195 -6.16 18.21 31.92
CA GLU A 195 -5.28 19.32 32.26
C GLU A 195 -5.38 19.66 33.75
N ILE A 196 -4.30 20.25 34.27
CA ILE A 196 -4.27 20.83 35.61
C ILE A 196 -4.23 22.34 35.45
N ARG A 197 -5.32 23.01 35.83
CA ARG A 197 -5.40 24.47 35.84
C ARG A 197 -4.38 25.06 36.82
N ARG A 198 -4.05 26.34 36.61
CA ARG A 198 -2.98 27.00 37.38
C ARG A 198 -3.31 27.03 38.88
N VAL A 199 -2.36 26.64 39.72
CA VAL A 199 -2.43 26.86 41.18
C VAL A 199 -2.17 28.34 41.46
N THR A 200 -3.11 29.02 42.12
CA THR A 200 -3.03 30.46 42.41
C THR A 200 -2.43 30.73 43.79
N ARG A 201 -2.70 29.87 44.77
CA ARG A 201 -2.18 29.93 46.14
C ARG A 201 -1.88 28.54 46.69
N GLY A 202 -0.99 28.47 47.69
CA GLY A 202 -0.65 27.23 48.39
C GLY A 202 0.18 26.24 47.57
N VAL A 203 0.11 24.97 47.97
CA VAL A 203 0.84 23.85 47.34
C VAL A 203 -0.11 22.66 47.18
N ARG A 204 -0.33 22.21 45.95
CA ARG A 204 -1.10 20.99 45.66
C ARG A 204 -0.14 19.81 45.56
N ILE A 205 -0.37 18.78 46.38
CA ILE A 205 0.42 17.54 46.39
C ILE A 205 -0.48 16.41 45.89
N ALA A 206 0.02 15.60 44.97
CA ALA A 206 -0.75 14.47 44.45
C ALA A 206 0.12 13.23 44.26
N LEU A 207 -0.45 12.06 44.55
CA LEU A 207 0.10 10.76 44.17
C LEU A 207 -0.60 10.29 42.90
N ALA A 208 0.19 9.93 41.89
CA ALA A 208 -0.29 9.33 40.67
C ALA A 208 -0.07 7.82 40.71
N TYR A 209 -1.11 7.06 40.36
CA TYR A 209 -1.11 5.61 40.24
C TYR A 209 -1.53 5.21 38.84
N ASN A 210 -0.89 4.19 38.28
CA ASN A 210 -1.38 3.51 37.08
C ASN A 210 -2.39 2.44 37.51
N LEU A 211 -3.56 2.41 36.87
CA LEU A 211 -4.57 1.38 37.09
C LEU A 211 -4.42 0.29 36.03
N VAL A 212 -4.19 -0.93 36.48
CA VAL A 212 -3.82 -2.09 35.64
C VAL A 212 -4.83 -3.22 35.87
N LEU A 213 -5.28 -3.86 34.80
CA LEU A 213 -6.11 -5.06 34.89
C LEU A 213 -5.22 -6.31 35.02
N LYS A 214 -5.45 -7.12 36.06
CA LYS A 214 -4.81 -8.43 36.19
C LYS A 214 -5.27 -9.37 35.06
N PRO A 215 -4.42 -10.31 34.61
CA PRO A 215 -4.85 -11.38 33.73
C PRO A 215 -5.93 -12.23 34.42
N GLN A 216 -6.99 -12.55 33.69
CA GLN A 216 -8.04 -13.41 34.21
C GLN A 216 -7.50 -14.84 34.41
N ARG A 217 -7.61 -15.38 35.62
CA ARG A 217 -7.29 -16.77 35.94
C ARG A 217 -8.60 -17.59 35.97
N GLY A 218 -8.92 -18.27 34.87
CA GLY A 218 -10.07 -19.18 34.77
C GLY A 218 -11.24 -18.67 33.90
N LYS A 219 -12.16 -19.56 33.52
CA LYS A 219 -13.35 -19.24 32.71
C LYS A 219 -14.21 -18.22 33.47
N SER A 220 -14.49 -17.08 32.85
CA SER A 220 -15.50 -16.13 33.33
C SER A 220 -16.82 -16.87 33.55
N SER A 221 -17.43 -16.75 34.73
CA SER A 221 -18.85 -17.03 34.86
C SER A 221 -19.56 -15.96 34.01
N ALA A 222 -20.11 -16.36 32.87
CA ALA A 222 -21.02 -15.49 32.14
C ALA A 222 -22.22 -15.23 33.05
N THR A 223 -22.34 -14.03 33.61
CA THR A 223 -23.65 -13.55 34.08
C THR A 223 -24.59 -13.63 32.90
N ALA A 224 -25.71 -14.35 33.04
CA ALA A 224 -26.70 -14.52 31.99
C ALA A 224 -27.16 -13.14 31.50
N LYS A 225 -26.69 -12.76 30.31
CA LYS A 225 -27.05 -11.50 29.65
C LYS A 225 -28.51 -11.60 29.15
N PRO A 226 -29.24 -10.48 29.05
CA PRO A 226 -30.60 -10.50 28.51
C PRO A 226 -30.63 -11.07 27.09
N THR A 227 -31.19 -12.27 26.91
CA THR A 227 -31.20 -13.02 25.65
C THR A 227 -31.83 -12.24 24.50
N ALA A 228 -32.90 -11.48 24.77
CA ALA A 228 -33.65 -10.73 23.77
C ALA A 228 -32.82 -9.65 23.02
N SER A 229 -31.89 -8.97 23.71
CA SER A 229 -31.03 -7.96 23.06
C SER A 229 -29.96 -8.60 22.17
N ILE A 230 -29.50 -9.79 22.54
CA ILE A 230 -28.53 -10.55 21.76
C ILE A 230 -29.19 -11.11 20.51
N ASP A 231 -30.43 -11.60 20.63
CA ASP A 231 -31.20 -12.15 19.50
C ASP A 231 -31.51 -11.08 18.44
N ALA A 232 -31.92 -9.88 18.87
CA ALA A 232 -32.18 -8.78 17.93
C ALA A 232 -30.91 -8.28 17.21
N LEU A 233 -29.78 -8.21 17.94
CA LEU A 233 -28.48 -7.86 17.35
C LEU A 233 -27.99 -8.94 16.39
N ALA A 234 -28.15 -10.22 16.74
CA ALA A 234 -27.79 -11.34 15.88
C ALA A 234 -28.57 -11.30 14.57
N GLY A 235 -29.90 -11.13 14.62
CA GLY A 235 -30.73 -11.02 13.41
C GLY A 235 -30.36 -9.83 12.51
N SER A 236 -29.87 -8.73 13.09
CA SER A 236 -29.38 -7.58 12.32
C SER A 236 -28.02 -7.85 11.67
N ILE A 237 -27.11 -8.52 12.37
CA ILE A 237 -25.82 -8.97 11.81
C ILE A 237 -26.08 -9.97 10.67
N GLU A 238 -26.99 -10.93 10.87
CA GLU A 238 -27.39 -11.90 9.85
C GLU A 238 -27.96 -11.20 8.61
N SER A 239 -28.83 -10.21 8.79
CA SER A 239 -29.39 -9.44 7.68
C SER A 239 -28.32 -8.67 6.91
N TRP A 240 -27.36 -8.05 7.61
CA TRP A 240 -26.23 -7.36 6.98
C TRP A 240 -25.38 -8.34 6.16
N VAL A 241 -24.97 -9.44 6.78
CA VAL A 241 -24.13 -10.47 6.16
C VAL A 241 -24.84 -11.12 4.96
N ALA A 242 -26.16 -11.30 5.01
CA ALA A 242 -26.91 -11.83 3.88
C ALA A 242 -26.94 -10.84 2.69
N MET A 243 -26.98 -9.53 2.94
CA MET A 243 -26.93 -8.51 1.89
C MET A 243 -25.52 -8.26 1.36
N GLN A 244 -24.53 -8.19 2.25
CA GLN A 244 -23.15 -7.84 1.93
C GLN A 244 -22.16 -8.87 2.50
N PRO A 245 -22.16 -10.11 1.98
CA PRO A 245 -21.44 -11.25 2.57
C PRO A 245 -19.94 -11.07 2.73
N ALA A 246 -19.31 -10.35 1.79
CA ALA A 246 -17.87 -10.10 1.77
C ALA A 246 -17.46 -8.74 2.34
N GLN A 247 -18.40 -7.99 2.95
CA GLN A 247 -18.13 -6.68 3.55
C GLN A 247 -18.12 -6.77 5.07
N PRO A 248 -17.01 -6.39 5.74
CA PRO A 248 -16.94 -6.33 7.19
C PRO A 248 -17.96 -5.35 7.77
N LEU A 249 -18.69 -5.76 8.80
CA LEU A 249 -19.46 -4.86 9.66
C LEU A 249 -18.56 -4.36 10.79
N VAL A 250 -18.45 -3.04 10.95
CA VAL A 250 -17.41 -2.42 11.77
C VAL A 250 -18.05 -1.59 12.87
N PHE A 251 -17.91 -2.01 14.12
CA PHE A 251 -18.40 -1.30 15.30
C PHE A 251 -17.28 -0.42 15.87
N ALA A 252 -17.35 0.88 15.61
CA ALA A 252 -16.36 1.85 16.08
C ALA A 252 -16.42 1.99 17.61
N LEU A 253 -15.25 1.93 18.25
CA LEU A 253 -15.08 2.09 19.69
C LEU A 253 -14.93 3.56 20.06
N GLU A 254 -15.46 3.94 21.23
CA GLU A 254 -15.39 5.32 21.71
C GLU A 254 -14.01 5.67 22.26
N HIS A 255 -13.39 4.75 22.99
CA HIS A 255 -12.07 4.96 23.55
C HIS A 255 -10.98 4.80 22.50
N HIS A 256 -9.86 5.48 22.73
CA HIS A 256 -8.64 5.23 21.97
C HIS A 256 -7.82 4.11 22.64
N TYR A 257 -7.39 3.15 21.82
CA TYR A 257 -6.55 2.03 22.23
C TYR A 257 -5.23 2.05 21.49
N THR A 258 -4.14 1.74 22.19
CA THR A 258 -2.88 1.44 21.53
C THR A 258 -2.94 0.05 20.90
N GLN A 259 -2.00 -0.27 20.00
CA GLN A 259 -1.86 -1.64 19.47
C GLN A 259 -1.66 -2.70 20.59
N ARG A 260 -1.12 -2.30 21.75
CA ARG A 260 -0.92 -3.20 22.90
C ARG A 260 -2.17 -3.34 23.76
N GLY A 261 -2.98 -2.29 23.83
CA GLY A 261 -4.22 -2.22 24.61
C GLY A 261 -5.43 -2.79 23.88
N LEU A 262 -5.37 -3.00 22.57
CA LEU A 262 -6.51 -3.48 21.77
C LEU A 262 -6.70 -5.00 21.94
N SER A 263 -7.52 -5.39 22.91
CA SER A 263 -8.00 -6.76 23.13
C SER A 263 -9.29 -6.72 23.94
N LEU A 264 -10.16 -7.73 23.79
CA LEU A 264 -11.46 -7.78 24.48
C LEU A 264 -11.34 -7.60 26.00
N GLU A 265 -10.32 -8.16 26.63
CA GLU A 265 -10.10 -8.07 28.08
C GLU A 265 -9.77 -6.65 28.58
N LEU A 266 -9.19 -5.83 27.71
CA LEU A 266 -8.66 -4.49 28.04
C LEU A 266 -9.57 -3.35 27.55
N LEU A 267 -10.71 -3.69 26.94
CA LEU A 267 -11.70 -2.70 26.55
C LEU A 267 -12.24 -1.95 27.78
N LYS A 268 -12.46 -0.65 27.58
CA LYS A 268 -12.78 0.34 28.59
C LYS A 268 -14.27 0.64 28.57
N GLY A 269 -14.88 0.68 29.75
CA GLY A 269 -16.24 1.16 29.96
C GLY A 269 -17.26 0.51 29.04
N ASP A 270 -17.92 1.34 28.25
CA ASP A 270 -19.03 0.94 27.40
C ASP A 270 -18.58 0.13 26.16
N ASP A 271 -17.34 0.31 25.70
CA ASP A 271 -16.74 -0.54 24.64
C ASP A 271 -16.66 -2.01 25.08
N ARG A 272 -16.43 -2.26 26.37
CA ARG A 272 -16.40 -3.63 26.92
C ARG A 272 -17.76 -4.29 26.82
N LYS A 273 -18.82 -3.56 27.18
CA LYS A 273 -20.21 -4.05 27.09
C LYS A 273 -20.63 -4.27 25.65
N LEU A 274 -20.25 -3.35 24.76
CA LEU A 274 -20.45 -3.49 23.32
C LEU A 274 -19.79 -4.78 22.81
N ALA A 275 -18.53 -5.01 23.17
CA ALA A 275 -17.81 -6.20 22.73
C ALA A 275 -18.45 -7.49 23.25
N ASP A 276 -18.90 -7.47 24.50
CA ASP A 276 -19.62 -8.55 25.13
C ASP A 276 -20.94 -8.88 24.41
N LEU A 277 -21.67 -7.88 23.91
CA LEU A 277 -22.91 -8.06 23.15
C LEU A 277 -22.62 -8.53 21.72
N VAL A 278 -21.71 -7.85 21.02
CA VAL A 278 -21.33 -8.16 19.64
C VAL A 278 -20.72 -9.55 19.53
N ALA A 279 -19.85 -9.95 20.47
CA ALA A 279 -19.26 -11.29 20.45
C ALA A 279 -20.31 -12.39 20.59
N SER A 280 -21.28 -12.23 21.51
CA SER A 280 -22.37 -13.19 21.70
C SER A 280 -23.35 -13.22 20.53
N ALA A 281 -23.63 -12.07 19.92
CA ALA A 281 -24.51 -11.99 18.75
C ALA A 281 -23.84 -12.55 17.49
N ALA A 282 -22.57 -12.23 17.27
CA ALA A 282 -21.77 -12.76 16.16
C ALA A 282 -21.61 -14.28 16.25
N GLU A 283 -21.44 -14.84 17.45
CA GLU A 283 -21.38 -16.30 17.64
C GLU A 283 -22.69 -16.98 17.21
N LYS A 284 -23.85 -16.37 17.48
CA LYS A 284 -25.15 -16.89 17.01
C LYS A 284 -25.31 -16.78 15.48
N ALA A 285 -24.78 -15.72 14.90
CA ALA A 285 -24.82 -15.45 13.45
C ALA A 285 -23.70 -16.16 12.64
N ASP A 286 -22.99 -17.13 13.23
CA ASP A 286 -21.78 -17.79 12.69
C ASP A 286 -20.74 -16.82 12.09
N CYS A 287 -20.56 -15.68 12.76
CA CYS A 287 -19.62 -14.65 12.38
C CYS A 287 -18.33 -14.73 13.21
N LEU A 288 -17.23 -14.35 12.56
CA LEU A 288 -15.94 -14.14 13.19
C LEU A 288 -15.85 -12.73 13.75
N VAL A 289 -15.17 -12.58 14.89
CA VAL A 289 -14.97 -11.29 15.56
C VAL A 289 -13.48 -10.99 15.68
N HIS A 290 -13.12 -9.80 15.24
CA HIS A 290 -11.76 -9.27 15.29
C HIS A 290 -11.77 -7.86 15.88
N LEU A 291 -10.60 -7.39 16.31
CA LEU A 291 -10.39 -5.99 16.61
C LEU A 291 -9.34 -5.43 15.64
N ALA A 292 -9.55 -4.18 15.21
CA ALA A 292 -8.65 -3.48 14.31
C ALA A 292 -8.48 -2.02 14.73
N GLN A 293 -7.34 -1.43 14.34
CA GLN A 293 -7.17 0.01 14.28
C GLN A 293 -7.79 0.50 12.98
N VAL A 294 -8.69 1.48 13.07
CA VAL A 294 -9.37 2.08 11.93
C VAL A 294 -8.70 3.40 11.61
N GLN A 295 -8.31 3.56 10.35
CA GLN A 295 -7.75 4.79 9.81
C GLN A 295 -8.67 5.29 8.69
N ARG A 296 -9.12 6.55 8.79
CA ARG A 296 -9.77 7.28 7.70
C ARG A 296 -8.83 8.38 7.23
N HIS A 297 -8.65 8.52 5.93
CA HIS A 297 -7.93 9.62 5.30
C HIS A 297 -8.89 10.32 4.34
N LEU A 298 -9.15 11.60 4.61
CA LEU A 298 -10.07 12.43 3.86
C LEU A 298 -9.27 13.59 3.24
N GLN A 299 -9.26 13.68 1.92
CA GLN A 299 -8.60 14.72 1.15
C GLN A 299 -9.65 15.57 0.44
N GLN A 300 -9.67 16.87 0.74
CA GLN A 300 -10.66 17.81 0.20
C GLN A 300 -9.99 19.04 -0.39
N TRP A 301 -10.64 19.67 -1.35
CA TRP A 301 -10.28 21.01 -1.79
C TRP A 301 -10.44 22.00 -0.63
N ALA A 302 -9.50 22.94 -0.51
CA ALA A 302 -9.54 23.94 0.54
C ALA A 302 -8.94 25.28 0.09
N ASP A 303 -9.61 26.42 0.33
CA ASP A 303 -9.08 27.76 0.07
C ASP A 303 -9.02 28.59 1.36
N ASP A 304 -7.88 29.24 1.60
CA ASP A 304 -7.66 30.17 2.71
C ASP A 304 -7.91 31.63 2.30
N GLY A 305 -8.44 31.85 1.09
CA GLY A 305 -8.75 33.15 0.50
C GLY A 305 -7.53 33.90 -0.02
N SER A 306 -6.35 33.29 -0.02
CA SER A 306 -5.11 33.97 -0.36
C SER A 306 -4.91 34.18 -1.87
N PHE A 307 -5.62 33.42 -2.72
CA PHE A 307 -5.60 33.58 -4.19
C PHE A 307 -6.37 34.81 -4.71
N ALA A 308 -7.27 35.38 -3.92
CA ALA A 308 -8.09 36.53 -4.32
C ALA A 308 -7.32 37.86 -4.46
N HIS A 309 -6.04 37.91 -4.07
CA HIS A 309 -5.28 39.17 -4.02
C HIS A 309 -4.59 39.60 -5.32
N SER A 310 -4.77 38.91 -6.46
CA SER A 310 -4.07 39.28 -7.70
C SER A 310 -4.84 40.15 -8.70
N TYR A 311 -6.15 40.42 -8.52
CA TYR A 311 -6.91 41.17 -9.55
C TYR A 311 -7.82 42.33 -9.11
N ARG A 312 -8.04 42.62 -7.82
CA ARG A 312 -8.77 43.84 -7.43
C ARG A 312 -8.20 44.50 -6.18
N GLY A 313 -7.97 45.81 -6.30
CA GLY A 313 -7.35 46.64 -5.29
C GLY A 313 -8.23 46.90 -4.07
N ARG A 314 -7.55 46.93 -2.92
CA ARG A 314 -7.73 47.80 -1.74
C ARG A 314 -9.14 47.91 -1.11
N TYR A 315 -9.17 47.53 0.17
CA TYR A 315 -10.21 47.72 1.21
C TYR A 315 -11.28 46.62 1.32
N ASP A 316 -10.92 45.50 1.99
CA ASP A 316 -11.45 45.22 3.33
C ASP A 316 -10.60 44.14 4.02
N ARG A 317 -10.25 44.33 5.30
CA ARG A 317 -9.54 43.34 6.10
C ARG A 317 -10.57 42.48 6.83
N THR A 318 -11.10 41.46 6.17
CA THR A 318 -11.77 40.37 6.88
C THR A 318 -10.71 39.53 7.61
N PRO A 319 -11.00 39.03 8.83
CA PRO A 319 -10.04 38.22 9.56
C PRO A 319 -9.75 36.92 8.79
N ARG A 320 -8.46 36.62 8.57
CA ARG A 320 -7.98 35.24 8.39
C ARG A 320 -8.65 34.39 9.47
N ASN A 321 -9.36 33.30 9.13
CA ASN A 321 -9.40 32.07 9.95
C ASN A 321 -10.38 30.97 9.47
N GLU A 322 -11.24 31.17 8.48
CA GLU A 322 -12.11 30.09 8.01
C GLU A 322 -11.65 29.63 6.62
N ILE A 323 -11.02 28.45 6.58
CA ILE A 323 -10.68 27.75 5.35
C ILE A 323 -12.01 27.33 4.69
N GLU A 324 -12.26 27.76 3.46
CA GLU A 324 -13.39 27.31 2.67
C GLU A 324 -13.10 25.88 2.20
N ILE A 325 -13.98 24.94 2.56
CA ILE A 325 -13.83 23.52 2.21
C ILE A 325 -14.79 23.21 1.06
N GLY A 326 -14.28 22.57 0.02
CA GLY A 326 -14.99 22.27 -1.21
C GLY A 326 -15.14 20.78 -1.46
N GLU A 327 -14.88 20.38 -2.70
CA GLU A 327 -15.05 19.01 -3.18
C GLU A 327 -14.12 18.01 -2.47
N THR A 328 -14.64 16.81 -2.20
CA THR A 328 -13.85 15.69 -1.69
C THR A 328 -13.18 14.97 -2.86
N TYR A 329 -11.86 14.89 -2.84
CA TYR A 329 -11.09 14.15 -3.83
C TYR A 329 -10.96 12.67 -3.44
N GLU A 330 -10.67 12.39 -2.17
CA GLU A 330 -10.46 11.04 -1.65
C GLU A 330 -11.06 10.89 -0.25
N ASP A 331 -11.70 9.75 0.03
CA ASP A 331 -12.20 9.37 1.35
C ASP A 331 -11.95 7.87 1.56
N GLU A 332 -10.76 7.55 2.04
CA GLU A 332 -10.32 6.18 2.24
C GLU A 332 -10.50 5.76 3.69
N LEU A 333 -11.10 4.59 3.91
CA LEU A 333 -11.28 4.01 5.23
C LEU A 333 -10.74 2.58 5.25
N SER A 334 -9.87 2.26 6.21
CA SER A 334 -9.30 0.92 6.32
C SER A 334 -9.02 0.48 7.75
N GLY A 335 -9.04 -0.84 7.94
CA GLY A 335 -8.64 -1.52 9.16
C GLY A 335 -7.22 -2.07 9.06
N THR A 336 -6.41 -1.82 10.09
CA THR A 336 -5.05 -2.32 10.22
C THR A 336 -4.83 -2.92 11.61
N HIS A 337 -3.66 -3.53 11.84
CA HIS A 337 -3.23 -3.99 13.16
C HIS A 337 -4.25 -4.92 13.86
N TRP A 338 -4.60 -6.00 13.16
CA TRP A 338 -5.65 -6.94 13.53
C TRP A 338 -5.30 -7.81 14.75
N THR A 339 -6.29 -8.07 15.60
CA THR A 339 -6.24 -9.07 16.68
C THR A 339 -7.50 -9.92 16.71
N ASP A 340 -7.37 -11.20 17.04
CA ASP A 340 -8.53 -12.07 17.30
C ASP A 340 -9.11 -11.88 18.72
N VAL A 341 -10.23 -12.53 19.00
CA VAL A 341 -10.89 -12.52 20.33
C VAL A 341 -10.00 -13.00 21.48
N ARG A 342 -8.88 -13.67 21.20
CA ARG A 342 -7.90 -14.14 22.18
C ARG A 342 -6.70 -13.19 22.31
N GLY A 343 -6.72 -12.05 21.63
CA GLY A 343 -5.62 -11.07 21.60
C GLY A 343 -4.43 -11.50 20.72
N ARG A 344 -4.57 -12.51 19.86
CA ARG A 344 -3.50 -12.93 18.94
C ARG A 344 -3.52 -12.04 17.71
N LYS A 345 -2.36 -11.45 17.39
CA LYS A 345 -2.18 -10.60 16.21
C LYS A 345 -2.41 -11.40 14.91
N GLN A 346 -3.05 -10.75 13.94
CA GLN A 346 -3.30 -11.32 12.61
C GLN A 346 -2.52 -10.52 11.55
N PRO A 347 -1.90 -11.17 10.57
CA PRO A 347 -0.98 -10.54 9.62
C PRO A 347 -1.67 -10.07 8.31
N TRP A 348 -2.90 -9.57 8.34
CA TRP A 348 -3.73 -9.36 7.13
C TRP A 348 -3.54 -8.03 6.37
N GLY A 349 -2.50 -7.26 6.66
CA GLY A 349 -2.31 -5.94 6.05
C GLY A 349 -3.46 -4.96 6.34
N ALA A 350 -3.67 -4.00 5.44
CA ALA A 350 -4.80 -3.07 5.47
C ALA A 350 -5.99 -3.65 4.70
N ILE A 351 -7.18 -3.65 5.32
CA ILE A 351 -8.43 -4.07 4.67
C ILE A 351 -9.34 -2.85 4.56
N ALA A 352 -9.77 -2.51 3.35
CA ALA A 352 -10.68 -1.39 3.12
C ALA A 352 -12.06 -1.66 3.74
N PHE A 353 -12.69 -0.60 4.25
CA PHE A 353 -14.05 -0.63 4.78
C PHE A 353 -14.94 0.29 3.98
N ASP A 354 -16.18 -0.15 3.77
CA ASP A 354 -17.23 0.71 3.27
C ASP A 354 -17.74 1.62 4.40
N LEU A 355 -17.91 2.92 4.11
CA LEU A 355 -18.44 3.89 5.08
C LEU A 355 -19.82 3.49 5.60
N SER A 356 -20.65 2.88 4.75
CA SER A 356 -21.98 2.38 5.11
C SER A 356 -21.94 1.21 6.07
N ALA A 357 -20.79 0.55 6.26
CA ALA A 357 -20.63 -0.59 7.16
C ALA A 357 -20.19 -0.18 8.58
N ILE A 358 -20.00 1.12 8.83
CA ILE A 358 -19.53 1.63 10.13
C ILE A 358 -20.72 1.91 11.04
N VAL A 359 -20.82 1.09 12.09
CA VAL A 359 -21.73 1.31 13.21
C VAL A 359 -20.98 2.11 14.28
N SER A 360 -21.38 3.35 14.52
CA SER A 360 -20.79 4.20 15.55
C SER A 360 -21.85 4.93 16.37
N SER A 361 -21.60 5.11 17.66
CA SER A 361 -22.41 5.96 18.53
C SER A 361 -22.27 7.45 18.20
N VAL A 362 -21.17 7.83 17.54
CA VAL A 362 -20.88 9.20 17.06
C VAL A 362 -20.81 9.15 15.55
N PRO A 363 -21.65 9.90 14.81
CA PRO A 363 -21.60 9.98 13.36
C PRO A 363 -20.20 10.26 12.84
N LEU A 364 -19.84 9.71 11.69
CA LEU A 364 -18.49 9.83 11.14
C LEU A 364 -18.14 11.28 10.80
N GLU A 365 -19.13 12.12 10.47
CA GLU A 365 -18.92 13.56 10.22
C GLU A 365 -18.53 14.31 11.49
N ASP A 366 -18.97 13.82 12.66
CA ASP A 366 -18.68 14.42 13.97
C ASP A 366 -17.36 13.92 14.58
N TRP A 367 -16.64 13.05 13.88
CA TRP A 367 -15.32 12.61 14.34
C TRP A 367 -14.33 13.78 14.29
N LYS A 368 -13.55 13.94 15.34
CA LYS A 368 -12.47 14.93 15.36
C LYS A 368 -11.22 14.33 14.70
N PRO A 369 -10.58 15.04 13.76
CA PRO A 369 -9.36 14.57 13.15
C PRO A 369 -8.25 14.49 14.20
N THR A 370 -7.46 13.44 14.07
CA THR A 370 -6.25 13.22 14.90
C THR A 370 -5.06 14.02 14.39
N SER A 371 -5.01 14.30 13.10
CA SER A 371 -4.07 15.22 12.46
C SER A 371 -4.74 15.85 11.24
N GLU A 372 -4.34 17.06 10.93
CA GLU A 372 -4.76 17.80 9.75
C GLU A 372 -3.53 18.48 9.15
N GLU A 373 -3.40 18.42 7.83
CA GLU A 373 -2.36 19.10 7.06
C GLU A 373 -3.02 19.88 5.94
N PHE A 374 -2.64 21.15 5.78
CA PHE A 374 -3.11 22.00 4.69
C PHE A 374 -1.93 22.25 3.76
N GLU A 375 -2.00 21.75 2.53
CA GLU A 375 -1.01 22.02 1.49
C GLU A 375 -1.34 23.36 0.81
N GLY A 376 -0.52 24.37 1.06
CA GLY A 376 -0.59 25.65 0.36
C GLY A 376 0.24 25.69 -0.92
N TYR A 377 -0.10 26.63 -1.82
CA TYR A 377 0.64 27.05 -3.04
C TYR A 377 1.46 25.98 -3.77
N THR A 378 0.78 24.99 -4.35
CA THR A 378 1.36 24.00 -5.27
C THR A 378 1.22 24.42 -6.75
N GLY A 379 1.54 25.68 -7.09
CA GLY A 379 1.56 26.14 -8.50
C GLY A 379 0.23 25.93 -9.24
N ASN A 380 0.17 24.97 -10.18
CA ASN A 380 -1.01 24.65 -10.99
C ASN A 380 -1.96 23.62 -10.34
N ALA A 381 -1.58 23.03 -9.20
CA ALA A 381 -2.46 22.15 -8.41
C ALA A 381 -3.25 23.00 -7.41
N GLY A 382 -4.52 22.66 -7.19
CA GLY A 382 -5.37 23.31 -6.19
C GLY A 382 -4.87 23.02 -4.78
N ASN A 383 -5.11 23.95 -3.85
CA ASN A 383 -4.82 23.74 -2.42
C ASN A 383 -5.70 22.61 -1.86
N THR A 384 -5.11 21.73 -1.04
CA THR A 384 -5.80 20.58 -0.42
C THR A 384 -5.73 20.64 1.10
N LEU A 385 -6.76 20.11 1.75
CA LEU A 385 -6.81 19.85 3.17
C LEU A 385 -6.92 18.35 3.40
N ASP A 386 -5.91 17.80 4.04
CA ASP A 386 -5.82 16.40 4.42
C ASP A 386 -6.17 16.22 5.88
N ARG A 387 -7.08 15.30 6.16
CA ARG A 387 -7.52 14.96 7.52
C ARG A 387 -7.37 13.47 7.76
N TRP A 388 -6.71 13.12 8.86
CA TRP A 388 -6.60 11.73 9.30
C TRP A 388 -7.35 11.51 10.59
N TYR A 389 -8.17 10.45 10.62
CA TYR A 389 -8.94 10.04 11.77
C TYR A 389 -8.50 8.64 12.20
N HIS A 390 -8.18 8.47 13.48
CA HIS A 390 -7.79 7.18 14.04
C HIS A 390 -8.76 6.76 15.15
N ARG A 391 -9.37 5.58 14.97
CA ARG A 391 -10.25 4.91 15.93
C ARG A 391 -9.80 3.47 16.10
N SER A 392 -10.38 2.77 17.06
CA SER A 392 -10.32 1.31 17.10
C SER A 392 -11.73 0.76 16.89
N ALA A 393 -11.86 -0.46 16.41
CA ALA A 393 -13.15 -1.06 16.15
C ALA A 393 -13.18 -2.55 16.46
N ILE A 394 -14.39 -3.06 16.69
CA ILE A 394 -14.72 -4.47 16.65
C ILE A 394 -15.26 -4.75 15.25
N VAL A 395 -14.69 -5.72 14.56
CA VAL A 395 -14.99 -6.01 13.17
C VAL A 395 -15.57 -7.41 13.07
N VAL A 396 -16.68 -7.54 12.35
CA VAL A 396 -17.48 -8.76 12.26
C VAL A 396 -17.73 -9.11 10.79
N TRP A 397 -17.57 -10.37 10.43
CA TRP A 397 -17.96 -10.91 9.12
C TRP A 397 -18.27 -12.40 9.23
N HIS A 398 -18.99 -12.94 8.26
CA HIS A 398 -19.36 -14.35 8.24
C HIS A 398 -18.16 -15.28 8.09
N ARG A 399 -18.18 -16.43 8.76
CA ARG A 399 -17.12 -17.45 8.65
C ARG A 399 -16.91 -17.92 7.21
N ASP A 400 -17.98 -17.99 6.42
CA ASP A 400 -17.91 -18.44 5.01
C ASP A 400 -17.25 -17.42 4.06
N HIS A 401 -17.10 -16.17 4.47
CA HIS A 401 -16.45 -15.12 3.67
C HIS A 401 -15.14 -14.63 4.26
N HIS A 402 -14.61 -15.32 5.28
CA HIS A 402 -13.37 -14.96 5.94
C HIS A 402 -12.22 -14.68 4.97
N PHE A 403 -12.01 -15.57 3.99
CA PHE A 403 -10.93 -15.41 3.02
C PHE A 403 -11.22 -14.40 1.92
N ASP A 404 -12.50 -14.14 1.60
CA ASP A 404 -12.88 -13.05 0.69
C ASP A 404 -12.50 -11.70 1.28
N VAL A 405 -12.78 -11.52 2.58
CA VAL A 405 -12.40 -10.32 3.33
C VAL A 405 -10.89 -10.18 3.41
N ILE A 406 -10.15 -11.24 3.80
CA ILE A 406 -8.68 -11.16 3.86
C ILE A 406 -8.09 -10.83 2.48
N ALA A 407 -8.59 -11.47 1.41
CA ALA A 407 -8.10 -11.24 0.05
C ALA A 407 -8.33 -9.80 -0.44
N SER A 408 -9.28 -9.06 0.16
CA SER A 408 -9.50 -7.65 -0.15
C SER A 408 -8.37 -6.71 0.30
N SER A 409 -7.45 -7.19 1.14
CA SER A 409 -6.19 -6.47 1.45
C SER A 409 -5.24 -6.32 0.25
N GLY A 410 -5.52 -7.04 -0.84
CA GLY A 410 -4.71 -7.04 -2.06
C GLY A 410 -3.77 -8.24 -2.15
N ALA A 411 -3.39 -8.57 -3.38
CA ALA A 411 -2.60 -9.77 -3.65
C ALA A 411 -1.17 -9.71 -3.08
N ALA A 412 -0.58 -8.52 -2.94
CA ALA A 412 0.76 -8.35 -2.37
C ALA A 412 0.82 -8.79 -0.89
N GLU A 413 -0.23 -8.53 -0.11
CA GLU A 413 -0.35 -8.95 1.29
C GLU A 413 -0.89 -10.39 1.41
N SER A 414 -1.85 -10.74 0.56
CA SER A 414 -2.56 -12.03 0.67
C SER A 414 -1.74 -13.23 0.18
N VAL A 415 -0.92 -13.09 -0.87
CA VAL A 415 -0.15 -14.21 -1.43
C VAL A 415 0.88 -14.77 -0.44
N PRO A 416 1.71 -13.96 0.24
CA PRO A 416 2.64 -14.48 1.26
C PRO A 416 1.94 -15.26 2.38
N LEU A 417 0.76 -14.80 2.81
CA LEU A 417 -0.05 -15.48 3.81
C LEU A 417 -0.57 -16.82 3.31
N PHE A 418 -1.08 -16.84 2.08
CA PHE A 418 -1.52 -18.07 1.42
C PHE A 418 -0.37 -19.06 1.28
N CYS A 419 0.80 -18.64 0.79
CA CYS A 419 1.99 -19.50 0.65
C CYS A 419 2.40 -20.08 2.00
N SER A 420 2.40 -19.28 3.07
CA SER A 420 2.64 -19.76 4.43
C SER A 420 1.60 -20.79 4.90
N MET A 421 0.33 -20.61 4.53
CA MET A 421 -0.74 -21.55 4.86
C MET A 421 -0.61 -22.87 4.08
N ALA A 422 -0.38 -22.80 2.77
CA ALA A 422 -0.18 -23.96 1.90
C ALA A 422 1.07 -24.77 2.31
N ALA A 423 2.20 -24.10 2.60
CA ALA A 423 3.42 -24.77 3.05
C ALA A 423 3.25 -25.53 4.38
N ARG A 424 2.32 -25.10 5.24
CA ARG A 424 2.01 -25.80 6.51
C ARG A 424 1.23 -27.09 6.30
N LEU A 425 0.57 -27.30 5.16
CA LEU A 425 -0.21 -28.52 4.88
C LEU A 425 0.64 -29.79 5.03
N VAL A 426 1.90 -29.76 4.61
CA VAL A 426 2.86 -30.88 4.72
C VAL A 426 3.06 -31.32 6.18
N LYS A 427 2.95 -30.39 7.13
CA LYS A 427 3.15 -30.64 8.57
C LYS A 427 1.83 -30.84 9.31
N THR A 428 0.68 -30.72 8.65
CA THR A 428 -0.64 -30.82 9.28
C THR A 428 -1.00 -32.28 9.56
N PRO A 429 -1.43 -32.63 10.79
CA PRO A 429 -1.87 -33.99 11.11
C PRO A 429 -3.03 -34.44 10.22
N LYS A 430 -3.04 -35.71 9.78
CA LYS A 430 -4.06 -36.29 8.86
C LYS A 430 -5.50 -35.93 9.24
N LYS A 431 -5.84 -35.90 10.53
CA LYS A 431 -7.19 -35.56 11.03
C LYS A 431 -7.67 -34.15 10.70
N ARG A 432 -6.76 -33.19 10.46
CA ARG A 432 -7.07 -31.78 10.13
C ARG A 432 -6.65 -31.40 8.71
N LEU A 433 -6.06 -32.33 7.96
CA LEU A 433 -5.47 -32.03 6.67
C LEU A 433 -6.53 -31.60 5.65
N GLU A 434 -7.66 -32.30 5.58
CA GLU A 434 -8.74 -31.96 4.62
C GLU A 434 -9.38 -30.60 4.91
N GLU A 435 -9.62 -30.28 6.18
CA GLU A 435 -10.12 -28.96 6.58
C GLU A 435 -9.13 -27.85 6.23
N ALA A 436 -7.84 -28.04 6.56
CA ALA A 436 -6.80 -27.07 6.22
C ALA A 436 -6.62 -26.91 4.70
N ARG A 437 -6.75 -27.99 3.93
CA ARG A 437 -6.71 -27.95 2.46
C ARG A 437 -7.90 -27.18 1.89
N ARG A 438 -9.11 -27.41 2.42
CA ARG A 438 -10.32 -26.66 2.03
C ARG A 438 -10.18 -25.17 2.32
N ASP A 439 -9.60 -24.80 3.45
CA ASP A 439 -9.32 -23.40 3.78
C ASP A 439 -8.30 -22.78 2.82
N CYS A 440 -7.25 -23.51 2.47
CA CYS A 440 -6.28 -23.05 1.45
C CYS A 440 -6.95 -22.85 0.08
N LEU A 441 -7.85 -23.75 -0.32
CA LEU A 441 -8.59 -23.63 -1.57
C LEU A 441 -9.50 -22.40 -1.56
N ARG A 442 -10.25 -22.17 -0.48
CA ARG A 442 -11.08 -20.96 -0.34
C ARG A 442 -10.24 -19.69 -0.42
N PHE A 443 -9.08 -19.68 0.22
CA PHE A 443 -8.19 -18.51 0.15
C PHE A 443 -7.57 -18.29 -1.22
N ALA A 444 -7.07 -19.34 -1.86
CA ALA A 444 -6.55 -19.26 -3.22
C ALA A 444 -7.61 -18.71 -4.18
N ARG A 445 -8.84 -19.22 -4.09
CA ARG A 445 -9.96 -18.77 -4.95
C ARG A 445 -10.31 -17.30 -4.72
N ALA A 446 -10.34 -16.85 -3.46
CA ALA A 446 -10.58 -15.46 -3.12
C ALA A 446 -9.48 -14.51 -3.64
N ILE A 447 -8.20 -14.93 -3.59
CA ILE A 447 -7.07 -14.19 -4.16
C ILE A 447 -7.20 -14.12 -5.69
N ILE A 448 -7.48 -15.24 -6.35
CA ILE A 448 -7.63 -15.30 -7.81
C ILE A 448 -8.76 -14.37 -8.25
N ALA A 449 -9.91 -14.37 -7.58
CA ALA A 449 -11.04 -13.50 -7.93
C ALA A 449 -10.64 -12.00 -7.97
N ARG A 450 -9.70 -11.59 -7.11
CA ARG A 450 -9.20 -10.21 -6.95
C ARG A 450 -7.77 -10.01 -7.51
N TRP A 451 -7.35 -10.85 -8.45
CA TRP A 451 -6.01 -10.75 -9.03
C TRP A 451 -5.76 -9.36 -9.64
N PRO A 452 -4.58 -8.75 -9.44
CA PRO A 452 -4.31 -7.40 -9.94
C PRO A 452 -4.21 -7.37 -11.46
N HIS A 453 -4.60 -6.24 -12.06
CA HIS A 453 -4.33 -5.97 -13.47
C HIS A 453 -2.85 -5.62 -13.67
N ARG A 454 -2.11 -6.45 -14.39
CA ARG A 454 -0.68 -6.28 -14.69
C ARG A 454 -0.43 -6.39 -16.19
N THR A 455 -0.39 -5.24 -16.84
CA THR A 455 -0.16 -5.11 -18.28
C THR A 455 1.20 -4.45 -18.53
N PHE A 456 1.81 -4.74 -19.68
CA PHE A 456 3.04 -4.05 -20.08
C PHE A 456 2.71 -2.61 -20.47
N GLY A 457 2.81 -1.68 -19.51
CA GLY A 457 2.64 -0.24 -19.69
C GLY A 457 3.88 0.52 -19.21
N TYR A 458 4.28 1.55 -19.96
CA TYR A 458 5.45 2.41 -19.76
C TYR A 458 5.60 2.88 -18.29
N GLY A 459 6.49 2.21 -17.55
CA GLY A 459 6.90 2.52 -16.17
C GLY A 459 8.27 1.87 -15.93
N PRO A 460 9.07 2.34 -14.94
CA PRO A 460 10.50 2.08 -14.90
C PRO A 460 10.80 0.58 -14.95
N LEU A 461 11.81 0.24 -15.76
CA LEU A 461 12.48 -1.06 -15.84
C LEU A 461 12.28 -1.87 -14.56
N GLN A 462 11.71 -3.07 -14.74
CA GLN A 462 11.74 -4.16 -13.76
C GLN A 462 13.04 -4.07 -12.96
N THR A 463 12.95 -3.58 -11.72
CA THR A 463 13.92 -3.96 -10.71
C THR A 463 13.89 -5.49 -10.74
N GLY A 464 15.05 -6.15 -10.82
CA GLY A 464 15.13 -7.61 -10.78
C GLY A 464 14.67 -8.22 -9.44
N GLU A 465 13.83 -7.51 -8.69
CA GLU A 465 13.22 -7.92 -7.45
C GLU A 465 12.06 -8.86 -7.76
N LYS A 466 12.12 -10.06 -7.19
CA LYS A 466 11.04 -11.05 -7.28
C LYS A 466 9.78 -10.44 -6.69
N SER A 467 8.68 -10.52 -7.45
CA SER A 467 7.38 -10.13 -6.92
C SER A 467 6.90 -11.19 -5.92
N PRO A 468 6.27 -10.81 -4.79
CA PRO A 468 5.63 -11.78 -3.91
C PRO A 468 4.61 -12.69 -4.62
N LEU A 469 4.05 -12.23 -5.74
CA LEU A 469 3.10 -12.99 -6.56
C LEU A 469 3.75 -14.18 -7.28
N ASP A 470 5.06 -14.15 -7.54
CA ASP A 470 5.77 -15.16 -8.33
C ASP A 470 5.79 -16.53 -7.64
N ASP A 471 5.63 -16.57 -6.31
CA ASP A 471 5.59 -17.81 -5.51
C ASP A 471 4.20 -18.47 -5.49
N PHE A 472 3.14 -17.75 -5.88
CA PHE A 472 1.75 -18.23 -5.81
C PHE A 472 1.51 -19.51 -6.61
N PRO A 473 1.95 -19.65 -7.89
CA PRO A 473 1.63 -20.82 -8.72
C PRO A 473 2.15 -22.13 -8.13
N GLN A 474 3.39 -22.14 -7.62
CA GLN A 474 4.00 -23.34 -7.05
C GLN A 474 3.28 -23.80 -5.78
N HIS A 475 2.79 -22.87 -4.95
CA HIS A 475 2.00 -23.20 -3.77
C HIS A 475 0.56 -23.60 -4.10
N LEU A 476 0.01 -23.09 -5.21
CA LEU A 476 -1.30 -23.50 -5.71
C LEU A 476 -1.31 -24.98 -6.12
N LEU A 477 -0.21 -25.46 -6.72
CA LEU A 477 -0.06 -26.86 -7.13
C LEU A 477 -0.11 -27.84 -5.94
N LEU A 478 0.38 -27.43 -4.76
CA LEU A 478 0.31 -28.23 -3.53
C LEU A 478 -1.12 -28.57 -3.09
N LEU A 479 -2.12 -27.86 -3.61
CA LEU A 479 -3.52 -28.10 -3.29
C LEU A 479 -4.15 -29.21 -4.12
N HIS A 480 -3.49 -29.68 -5.19
CA HIS A 480 -3.97 -30.76 -6.05
C HIS A 480 -5.44 -30.57 -6.52
N ASP A 481 -5.83 -29.34 -6.88
CA ASP A 481 -7.21 -28.99 -7.29
C ASP A 481 -7.24 -28.39 -8.69
N ARG A 482 -7.73 -29.18 -9.65
CA ARG A 482 -7.74 -28.85 -11.08
C ARG A 482 -8.58 -27.60 -11.38
N ASP A 483 -9.74 -27.44 -10.73
CA ASP A 483 -10.65 -26.34 -11.04
C ASP A 483 -10.11 -24.99 -10.56
N THR A 484 -9.42 -24.94 -9.42
CA THR A 484 -8.76 -23.70 -8.96
C THR A 484 -7.60 -23.31 -9.88
N VAL A 485 -6.82 -24.28 -10.38
CA VAL A 485 -5.77 -24.01 -11.37
C VAL A 485 -6.37 -23.48 -12.68
N ALA A 486 -7.45 -24.08 -13.18
CA ALA A 486 -8.14 -23.62 -14.40
C ALA A 486 -8.69 -22.19 -14.24
N MET A 487 -9.27 -21.89 -13.07
CA MET A 487 -9.73 -20.54 -12.74
C MET A 487 -8.57 -19.55 -12.71
N PHE A 488 -7.42 -19.93 -12.14
CA PHE A 488 -6.23 -19.09 -12.10
C PHE A 488 -5.71 -18.77 -13.51
N LEU A 489 -5.50 -19.78 -14.35
CA LEU A 489 -5.03 -19.59 -15.73
C LEU A 489 -5.98 -18.70 -16.54
N SER A 490 -7.30 -18.89 -16.37
CA SER A 490 -8.31 -18.04 -17.02
C SER A 490 -8.19 -16.58 -16.59
N LYS A 491 -8.05 -16.34 -15.27
CA LYS A 491 -7.91 -14.99 -14.72
C LYS A 491 -6.63 -14.30 -15.19
N LEU A 492 -5.53 -15.03 -15.31
CA LEU A 492 -4.28 -14.51 -15.85
C LEU A 492 -4.44 -14.07 -17.31
N ALA A 493 -5.13 -14.86 -18.15
CA ALA A 493 -5.40 -14.48 -19.54
C ALA A 493 -6.12 -13.13 -19.65
N GLU A 494 -7.02 -12.84 -18.71
CA GLU A 494 -7.80 -11.60 -18.66
C GLU A 494 -7.01 -10.41 -18.09
N GLN A 495 -6.21 -10.61 -17.04
CA GLN A 495 -5.76 -9.50 -16.18
C GLN A 495 -4.23 -9.35 -16.04
N ASP A 496 -3.42 -10.40 -16.22
CA ASP A 496 -1.97 -10.35 -15.96
C ASP A 496 -1.19 -11.01 -17.10
N GLN A 497 -0.34 -10.25 -17.79
CA GLN A 497 0.50 -10.75 -18.89
C GLN A 497 1.98 -10.91 -18.49
N SER A 498 2.30 -10.66 -17.22
CA SER A 498 3.66 -10.50 -16.72
C SER A 498 4.13 -11.63 -15.80
N LEU A 499 3.22 -12.31 -15.09
CA LEU A 499 3.56 -13.37 -14.14
C LEU A 499 4.28 -14.55 -14.83
N PRO A 500 5.47 -15.00 -14.40
CA PRO A 500 6.16 -16.14 -15.02
C PRO A 500 5.38 -17.45 -14.90
N LEU A 501 5.17 -18.16 -16.02
CA LEU A 501 4.41 -19.43 -16.08
C LEU A 501 5.20 -20.63 -16.60
N LYS A 502 6.49 -20.43 -16.95
CA LYS A 502 7.31 -21.39 -17.68
C LYS A 502 7.31 -22.81 -17.11
N SER A 503 7.68 -22.98 -15.83
CA SER A 503 7.68 -24.29 -15.18
C SER A 503 6.27 -24.71 -14.79
N PHE A 504 5.47 -23.77 -14.29
CA PHE A 504 4.14 -24.04 -13.76
C PHE A 504 3.22 -24.74 -14.76
N VAL A 505 3.16 -24.30 -16.02
CA VAL A 505 2.32 -24.95 -17.05
C VAL A 505 2.72 -26.40 -17.29
N VAL A 506 4.03 -26.68 -17.36
CA VAL A 506 4.53 -28.04 -17.55
C VAL A 506 4.21 -28.91 -16.33
N ASP A 507 4.37 -28.35 -15.12
CA ASP A 507 4.12 -29.06 -13.86
C ASP A 507 2.63 -29.41 -13.70
N VAL A 508 1.70 -28.48 -13.99
CA VAL A 508 0.25 -28.76 -13.91
C VAL A 508 -0.20 -29.76 -14.96
N CYS A 509 0.35 -29.72 -16.17
CA CYS A 509 0.03 -30.69 -17.22
C CYS A 509 0.56 -32.10 -16.89
N ARG A 510 1.72 -32.21 -16.25
CA ARG A 510 2.24 -33.49 -15.75
C ARG A 510 1.37 -34.07 -14.62
N GLU A 511 0.83 -33.21 -13.77
CA GLU A 511 0.03 -33.64 -12.62
C GLU A 511 -1.41 -34.04 -13.00
N PHE A 512 -2.11 -33.20 -13.77
CA PHE A 512 -3.53 -33.38 -14.08
C PHE A 512 -3.80 -33.99 -15.45
N GLY A 513 -2.77 -34.16 -16.28
CA GLY A 513 -2.86 -34.62 -17.66
C GLY A 513 -2.69 -33.48 -18.67
N TRP A 514 -2.10 -33.81 -19.82
CA TRP A 514 -1.69 -32.83 -20.82
C TRP A 514 -2.85 -32.09 -21.49
N ASN A 515 -4.03 -32.71 -21.56
CA ASN A 515 -5.24 -32.09 -22.12
C ASN A 515 -6.13 -31.38 -21.07
N ALA A 516 -5.79 -31.44 -19.78
CA ALA A 516 -6.67 -31.00 -18.69
C ALA A 516 -6.99 -29.49 -18.69
N PHE A 517 -6.09 -28.69 -19.29
CA PHE A 517 -6.16 -27.22 -19.34
C PHE A 517 -6.16 -26.66 -20.76
N ALA A 518 -6.51 -27.47 -21.77
CA ALA A 518 -6.42 -27.08 -23.18
C ALA A 518 -7.17 -25.78 -23.49
N ARG A 519 -8.35 -25.58 -22.89
CA ARG A 519 -9.17 -24.37 -23.08
C ARG A 519 -8.47 -23.14 -22.51
N GLU A 520 -7.95 -23.24 -21.29
CA GLU A 520 -7.30 -22.16 -20.57
C GLU A 520 -5.98 -21.76 -21.23
N LEU A 521 -5.19 -22.73 -21.67
CA LEU A 521 -3.93 -22.49 -22.39
C LEU A 521 -4.14 -21.83 -23.77
N LYS A 522 -5.19 -22.24 -24.50
CA LYS A 522 -5.60 -21.56 -25.73
C LYS A 522 -6.01 -20.11 -25.46
N HIS A 523 -6.77 -19.87 -24.38
CA HIS A 523 -7.20 -18.53 -23.99
C HIS A 523 -6.00 -17.62 -23.67
N LEU A 524 -4.97 -18.11 -22.97
CA LEU A 524 -3.75 -17.34 -22.71
C LEU A 524 -3.08 -16.83 -23.99
N LEU A 525 -3.05 -17.64 -25.06
CA LEU A 525 -2.44 -17.27 -26.34
C LEU A 525 -3.35 -16.37 -27.21
N SER A 526 -4.67 -16.54 -27.14
CA SER A 526 -5.63 -15.79 -27.95
C SER A 526 -6.08 -14.47 -27.32
N ALA A 527 -5.93 -14.30 -26.00
CA ALA A 527 -6.38 -13.12 -25.29
C ALA A 527 -5.77 -11.84 -25.87
N THR A 528 -6.64 -10.86 -26.14
CA THR A 528 -6.30 -9.51 -26.57
C THR A 528 -6.86 -8.54 -25.55
N GLN A 529 -6.01 -7.73 -24.93
CA GLN A 529 -6.50 -6.69 -24.02
C GLN A 529 -6.81 -5.42 -24.81
N ASN A 530 -7.90 -4.74 -24.46
CA ASN A 530 -8.41 -3.49 -25.06
C ASN A 530 -7.52 -2.27 -24.80
N ILE A 531 -6.20 -2.41 -24.93
CA ILE A 531 -5.25 -1.31 -24.84
C ILE A 531 -5.01 -0.79 -26.26
N ARG A 532 -5.12 0.54 -26.45
CA ARG A 532 -4.76 1.20 -27.71
C ARG A 532 -3.25 1.00 -27.95
N GLY A 533 -2.87 0.10 -28.87
CA GLY A 533 -1.46 -0.16 -29.18
C GLY A 533 -1.21 -1.37 -30.08
N ARG A 534 0.07 -1.64 -30.42
CA ARG A 534 0.50 -2.88 -31.07
C ARG A 534 0.28 -4.05 -30.10
N GLN A 535 -0.59 -4.99 -30.47
CA GLN A 535 -0.85 -6.18 -29.66
C GLN A 535 0.09 -7.32 -30.09
N GLU A 536 1.17 -7.51 -29.34
CA GLU A 536 2.09 -8.63 -29.52
C GLU A 536 1.71 -9.78 -28.58
N VAL A 537 2.05 -11.03 -28.93
CA VAL A 537 1.89 -12.16 -28.00
C VAL A 537 2.80 -11.92 -26.80
N PRO A 538 2.30 -12.00 -25.55
CA PRO A 538 3.13 -11.78 -24.38
C PRO A 538 4.34 -12.72 -24.35
N PHE A 539 5.51 -12.20 -23.94
CA PHE A 539 6.75 -12.98 -23.88
C PHE A 539 6.58 -14.25 -23.04
N ARG A 540 5.92 -14.11 -21.89
CA ARG A 540 5.56 -15.20 -20.98
C ARG A 540 4.88 -16.36 -21.70
N ASP A 541 3.96 -16.05 -22.63
CA ASP A 541 3.13 -17.07 -23.25
C ASP A 541 3.91 -17.92 -24.26
N ILE A 542 4.83 -17.29 -24.98
CA ILE A 542 5.79 -18.01 -25.81
C ILE A 542 6.81 -18.79 -24.96
N GLU A 543 7.17 -18.27 -23.78
CA GLU A 543 8.12 -18.93 -22.89
C GLU A 543 7.59 -20.26 -22.33
N TRP A 544 6.36 -20.28 -21.79
CA TRP A 544 5.78 -21.54 -21.31
C TRP A 544 5.43 -22.48 -22.46
N LEU A 545 5.01 -21.97 -23.63
CA LEU A 545 4.77 -22.79 -24.82
C LEU A 545 6.06 -23.50 -25.27
N SER A 546 7.18 -22.78 -25.31
CA SER A 546 8.48 -23.35 -25.62
C SER A 546 8.87 -24.45 -24.63
N ALA A 547 8.66 -24.23 -23.32
CA ALA A 547 8.91 -25.24 -22.30
C ALA A 547 7.99 -26.47 -22.44
N PHE A 548 6.70 -26.26 -22.74
CA PHE A 548 5.71 -27.31 -22.97
C PHE A 548 6.10 -28.20 -24.15
N CYS A 549 6.48 -27.62 -25.29
CA CYS A 549 6.89 -28.36 -26.49
C CYS A 549 8.25 -29.05 -26.32
N CYS A 550 9.19 -28.46 -25.58
CA CYS A 550 10.52 -29.04 -25.36
C CYS A 550 10.55 -30.10 -24.25
N ASP A 551 9.46 -30.30 -23.52
CA ASP A 551 9.37 -31.34 -22.51
C ASP A 551 9.51 -32.74 -23.15
N LYS A 552 10.16 -33.68 -22.48
CA LYS A 552 10.49 -35.00 -23.04
C LYS A 552 9.41 -36.07 -22.84
N THR A 553 8.31 -35.75 -22.15
CA THR A 553 7.22 -36.70 -21.94
C THR A 553 6.59 -37.08 -23.28
N ALA A 554 6.59 -38.38 -23.59
CA ALA A 554 5.96 -38.95 -24.78
C ALA A 554 4.48 -39.22 -24.47
N ASP A 555 3.60 -38.37 -24.99
CA ASP A 555 2.15 -38.43 -24.75
C ASP A 555 1.41 -37.94 -26.03
N PRO A 556 0.42 -38.71 -26.52
CA PRO A 556 -0.31 -38.35 -27.74
C PRO A 556 -1.18 -37.10 -27.55
N ASP A 557 -1.79 -36.93 -26.37
CA ASP A 557 -2.64 -35.76 -26.07
C ASP A 557 -1.79 -34.49 -25.98
N LYS A 558 -0.59 -34.59 -25.40
CA LYS A 558 0.39 -33.50 -25.42
C LYS A 558 0.74 -33.10 -26.86
N SER A 559 1.00 -34.07 -27.72
CA SER A 559 1.42 -33.83 -29.10
C SER A 559 0.31 -33.15 -29.91
N ALA A 560 -0.93 -33.60 -29.75
CA ALA A 560 -2.12 -32.99 -30.36
C ALA A 560 -2.33 -31.55 -29.85
N LEU A 561 -2.30 -31.35 -28.52
CA LEU A 561 -2.48 -30.00 -27.95
C LEU A 561 -1.34 -29.06 -28.35
N ALA A 562 -0.09 -29.53 -28.39
CA ALA A 562 1.05 -28.74 -28.85
C ALA A 562 0.87 -28.25 -30.29
N GLU A 563 0.25 -29.04 -31.15
CA GLU A 563 -0.08 -28.64 -32.53
C GLU A 563 -1.02 -27.44 -32.55
N GLU A 564 -2.12 -27.53 -31.82
CA GLU A 564 -3.14 -26.47 -31.75
C GLU A 564 -2.59 -25.18 -31.11
N LEU A 565 -1.83 -25.31 -30.02
CA LEU A 565 -1.22 -24.17 -29.33
C LEU A 565 -0.16 -23.48 -30.21
N CYS A 566 0.67 -24.26 -30.92
CA CYS A 566 1.65 -23.70 -31.86
C CYS A 566 0.96 -23.00 -33.03
N ALA A 567 -0.11 -23.58 -33.60
CA ALA A 567 -0.86 -22.97 -34.67
C ALA A 567 -1.44 -21.60 -34.25
N LEU A 568 -1.99 -21.52 -33.04
CA LEU A 568 -2.54 -20.29 -32.47
C LEU A 568 -1.43 -19.24 -32.23
N ALA A 569 -0.30 -19.65 -31.65
CA ALA A 569 0.84 -18.77 -31.42
C ALA A 569 1.42 -18.22 -32.74
N VAL A 570 1.54 -19.06 -33.78
CA VAL A 570 2.01 -18.66 -35.12
C VAL A 570 1.02 -17.70 -35.78
N ALA A 571 -0.28 -17.97 -35.70
CA ALA A 571 -1.31 -17.09 -36.25
C ALA A 571 -1.19 -15.68 -35.64
N ARG A 572 -1.14 -15.60 -34.31
CA ARG A 572 -1.00 -14.33 -33.56
C ARG A 572 0.33 -13.63 -33.79
N PHE A 573 1.43 -14.38 -33.86
CA PHE A 573 2.75 -13.82 -34.15
C PHE A 573 2.81 -13.19 -35.54
N CYS A 574 2.15 -13.81 -36.52
CA CYS A 574 2.16 -13.41 -37.93
C CYS A 574 1.02 -12.45 -38.31
N GLU A 575 0.20 -11.99 -37.36
CA GLU A 575 -0.84 -10.99 -37.61
C GLU A 575 -0.23 -9.66 -38.07
N ALA A 576 -0.85 -9.02 -39.07
CA ALA A 576 -0.39 -7.74 -39.59
C ALA A 576 -0.53 -6.64 -38.53
N ARG A 577 0.53 -5.85 -38.33
CA ARG A 577 0.59 -4.80 -37.30
C ARG A 577 0.73 -3.42 -37.94
N PRO A 578 0.17 -2.36 -37.32
CA PRO A 578 0.39 -1.01 -37.79
C PRO A 578 1.90 -0.67 -37.71
N PRO A 579 2.45 0.11 -38.66
CA PRO A 579 3.86 0.51 -38.61
C PRO A 579 4.15 1.27 -37.31
N ARG A 580 5.38 1.15 -36.79
CA ARG A 580 5.79 1.92 -35.60
C ARG A 580 5.64 3.41 -35.88
N SER A 581 5.13 4.16 -34.91
CA SER A 581 4.95 5.61 -35.04
C SER A 581 6.30 6.28 -35.32
N PRO A 582 6.42 7.12 -36.37
CA PRO A 582 7.65 7.82 -36.71
C PRO A 582 8.01 8.95 -35.71
N TYR A 583 7.14 9.25 -34.74
CA TYR A 583 7.34 10.31 -33.74
C TYR A 583 8.33 9.96 -32.62
N PHE A 584 9.05 8.84 -32.70
CA PHE A 584 10.08 8.52 -31.71
C PHE A 584 11.27 9.48 -31.82
N SER A 585 11.51 10.24 -30.75
CA SER A 585 12.63 11.16 -30.62
C SER A 585 13.96 10.44 -30.88
N PRO A 586 14.88 11.00 -31.70
CA PRO A 586 16.17 10.41 -32.02
C PRO A 586 17.11 10.24 -30.82
N TYR A 587 16.74 10.75 -29.63
CA TYR A 587 17.47 10.59 -28.38
C TYR A 587 17.12 9.32 -27.60
N HIS A 588 16.09 8.56 -27.99
CA HIS A 588 15.74 7.28 -27.35
C HIS A 588 16.31 6.09 -28.13
N ARG A 589 17.07 5.23 -27.43
CA ARG A 589 17.54 3.94 -27.94
C ARG A 589 16.32 3.09 -28.31
N ARG A 590 16.30 2.47 -29.50
CA ARG A 590 15.26 1.52 -29.92
C ARG A 590 15.15 0.40 -28.87
N GLU A 591 13.99 0.26 -28.25
CA GLU A 591 13.67 -0.90 -27.42
C GLU A 591 13.26 -2.07 -28.32
N SER A 592 13.87 -3.24 -28.13
CA SER A 592 13.50 -4.47 -28.85
C SER A 592 12.05 -4.83 -28.53
N SER A 593 11.26 -5.17 -29.55
CA SER A 593 9.87 -5.60 -29.35
C SER A 593 9.79 -6.93 -28.59
N VAL A 594 8.60 -7.22 -28.06
CA VAL A 594 8.33 -8.51 -27.41
C VAL A 594 8.53 -9.66 -28.42
N SER A 595 8.12 -9.45 -29.66
CA SER A 595 8.25 -10.39 -30.78
C SER A 595 9.71 -10.65 -31.16
N GLU A 596 10.57 -9.62 -31.13
CA GLU A 596 12.01 -9.79 -31.35
C GLU A 596 12.64 -10.68 -30.26
N LYS A 597 12.21 -10.50 -29.01
CA LYS A 597 12.70 -11.29 -27.86
C LYS A 597 12.13 -12.72 -27.82
N SER A 598 10.88 -12.91 -28.24
CA SER A 598 10.18 -14.20 -28.15
C SER A 598 10.42 -15.11 -29.38
N LEU A 599 10.88 -14.56 -30.51
CA LEU A 599 11.17 -15.31 -31.73
C LEU A 599 11.97 -16.62 -31.51
N PRO A 600 13.13 -16.63 -30.83
CA PRO A 600 13.89 -17.86 -30.65
C PRO A 600 13.15 -18.90 -29.79
N LEU A 601 12.27 -18.49 -28.89
CA LEU A 601 11.47 -19.40 -28.07
C LEU A 601 10.33 -20.02 -28.88
N LEU A 602 9.66 -19.24 -29.73
CA LEU A 602 8.64 -19.73 -30.65
C LEU A 602 9.22 -20.72 -31.65
N LEU A 603 10.37 -20.40 -32.26
CA LEU A 603 11.04 -21.30 -33.21
C LEU A 603 11.47 -22.62 -32.54
N LYS A 604 11.95 -22.59 -31.29
CA LYS A 604 12.23 -23.82 -30.51
C LYS A 604 10.98 -24.67 -30.33
N ALA A 605 9.84 -24.06 -30.01
CA ALA A 605 8.58 -24.78 -29.84
C ALA A 605 8.17 -25.52 -31.13
N LEU A 606 8.26 -24.84 -32.27
CA LEU A 606 7.92 -25.40 -33.59
C LEU A 606 8.88 -26.52 -34.01
N LEU A 607 10.17 -26.35 -33.76
CA LEU A 607 11.21 -27.34 -34.07
C LEU A 607 11.06 -28.60 -33.20
N ALA A 608 10.79 -28.44 -31.90
CA ALA A 608 10.58 -29.57 -30.99
C ALA A 608 9.37 -30.42 -31.39
N GLY A 609 8.31 -29.79 -31.93
CA GLY A 609 7.10 -30.47 -32.40
C GLY A 609 7.11 -30.90 -33.87
N GLY A 610 8.19 -30.68 -34.63
CA GLY A 610 8.24 -31.00 -36.07
C GLY A 610 7.19 -30.25 -36.91
N ARG A 611 6.90 -28.98 -36.59
CA ARG A 611 5.82 -28.19 -37.21
C ARG A 611 6.35 -27.35 -38.40
N GLU A 612 6.63 -28.02 -39.53
CA GLU A 612 7.32 -27.41 -40.68
C GLU A 612 6.59 -26.21 -41.32
N GLU A 613 5.26 -26.29 -41.47
CA GLU A 613 4.48 -25.21 -42.07
C GLU A 613 4.51 -23.93 -41.22
N GLY A 614 4.30 -24.08 -39.91
CA GLY A 614 4.36 -22.97 -38.96
C GLY A 614 5.75 -22.34 -38.90
N LEU A 615 6.80 -23.17 -38.89
CA LEU A 615 8.19 -22.73 -38.94
C LEU A 615 8.47 -21.90 -40.19
N SER A 616 8.06 -22.40 -41.36
CA SER A 616 8.25 -21.74 -42.65
C SER A 616 7.51 -20.40 -42.71
N ARG A 617 6.29 -20.34 -42.17
CA ARG A 617 5.49 -19.11 -42.10
C ARG A 617 6.16 -18.04 -41.23
N VAL A 618 6.64 -18.39 -40.03
CA VAL A 618 7.32 -17.45 -39.13
C VAL A 618 8.60 -16.92 -39.76
N VAL A 619 9.46 -17.80 -40.30
CA VAL A 619 10.71 -17.40 -40.95
C VAL A 619 10.44 -16.46 -42.13
N ARG A 620 9.41 -16.75 -42.94
CA ARG A 620 9.01 -15.90 -44.06
C ARG A 620 8.61 -14.49 -43.60
N VAL A 621 7.77 -14.37 -42.56
CA VAL A 621 7.36 -13.06 -42.02
C VAL A 621 8.56 -12.28 -41.49
N VAL A 622 9.46 -12.94 -40.77
CA VAL A 622 10.71 -12.35 -40.26
C VAL A 622 11.58 -11.82 -41.40
N GLN A 623 11.76 -12.59 -42.47
CA GLN A 623 12.54 -12.17 -43.64
C GLN A 623 11.87 -11.05 -44.45
N GLN A 624 10.54 -11.06 -44.55
CA GLN A 624 9.76 -10.04 -45.28
C GLN A 624 9.60 -8.73 -44.51
N SER A 625 9.96 -8.69 -43.22
CA SER A 625 9.75 -7.53 -42.34
C SER A 625 11.07 -7.05 -41.70
N PRO A 626 12.07 -6.63 -42.50
CA PRO A 626 13.41 -6.28 -42.02
C PRO A 626 13.44 -5.07 -41.06
N ASP A 627 12.45 -4.18 -41.16
CA ASP A 627 12.29 -3.02 -40.25
C ASP A 627 11.84 -3.45 -38.85
N GLU A 628 11.09 -4.55 -38.75
CA GLU A 628 10.64 -5.12 -37.47
C GLU A 628 11.69 -6.07 -36.90
N PHE A 629 12.20 -7.00 -37.71
CA PHE A 629 13.16 -8.03 -37.30
C PHE A 629 14.53 -7.78 -37.94
N ARG A 630 15.30 -6.87 -37.36
CA ARG A 630 16.63 -6.52 -37.88
C ARG A 630 17.63 -7.68 -37.78
N LEU A 631 18.60 -7.69 -38.70
CA LEU A 631 19.66 -8.70 -38.74
C LEU A 631 20.52 -8.71 -37.47
N ASP A 632 20.94 -7.53 -37.00
CA ASP A 632 21.82 -7.33 -35.85
C ASP A 632 21.14 -7.66 -34.51
N ASP A 633 19.93 -7.16 -34.31
CA ASP A 633 19.25 -7.22 -33.01
C ASP A 633 18.39 -8.48 -32.83
N CYS A 634 17.99 -9.15 -33.91
CA CYS A 634 17.01 -10.24 -33.85
C CYS A 634 17.41 -11.50 -34.62
N GLN A 635 17.59 -11.42 -35.95
CA GLN A 635 17.75 -12.63 -36.78
C GLN A 635 19.05 -13.39 -36.47
N ILE A 636 20.19 -12.70 -36.44
CA ILE A 636 21.50 -13.33 -36.17
C ILE A 636 21.60 -13.84 -34.73
N PRO A 637 21.21 -13.06 -33.69
CA PRO A 637 21.11 -13.59 -32.33
C PRO A 637 20.23 -14.84 -32.22
N SER A 638 19.10 -14.87 -32.92
CA SER A 638 18.20 -16.03 -32.95
C SER A 638 18.87 -17.25 -33.59
N LEU A 639 19.51 -17.10 -34.76
CA LEU A 639 20.24 -18.18 -35.43
C LEU A 639 21.41 -18.71 -34.59
N LYS A 640 22.17 -17.82 -33.94
CA LYS A 640 23.25 -18.19 -33.00
C LYS A 640 22.75 -19.03 -31.84
N GLN A 641 21.52 -18.81 -31.38
CA GLN A 641 20.91 -19.60 -30.32
C GLN A 641 20.31 -20.92 -30.83
N LEU A 642 19.66 -20.89 -32.00
CA LEU A 642 18.87 -22.00 -32.53
C LEU A 642 19.70 -23.09 -33.19
N ILE A 643 20.76 -22.74 -33.95
CA ILE A 643 21.56 -23.73 -34.68
C ILE A 643 22.26 -24.71 -33.73
N PRO A 644 23.02 -24.26 -32.70
CA PRO A 644 23.65 -25.17 -31.75
C PRO A 644 22.61 -25.97 -30.95
N TRP A 645 21.46 -25.34 -30.64
CA TRP A 645 20.38 -26.00 -29.93
C TRP A 645 19.72 -27.11 -30.76
N SER A 646 19.46 -26.87 -32.05
CA SER A 646 18.88 -27.83 -33.00
C SER A 646 19.80 -29.05 -33.13
N GLY A 647 21.09 -28.84 -33.40
CA GLY A 647 22.05 -29.93 -33.50
C GLY A 647 22.13 -30.77 -32.23
N LYS A 648 22.08 -30.13 -31.05
CA LYS A 648 22.14 -30.83 -29.77
C LYS A 648 20.85 -31.58 -29.41
N GLN A 649 19.67 -31.02 -29.69
CA GLN A 649 18.39 -31.61 -29.27
C GLN A 649 17.81 -32.58 -30.30
N LEU A 650 17.97 -32.29 -31.59
CA LEU A 650 17.40 -33.06 -32.70
C LEU A 650 18.44 -33.97 -33.39
N GLY A 651 19.72 -33.89 -33.00
CA GLY A 651 20.81 -34.64 -33.60
C GLY A 651 21.39 -34.04 -34.89
N GLN A 652 20.62 -33.18 -35.57
CA GLN A 652 21.05 -32.44 -36.75
C GLN A 652 20.47 -31.02 -36.78
N VAL A 653 21.07 -30.14 -37.58
CA VAL A 653 20.52 -28.80 -37.81
C VAL A 653 19.34 -28.92 -38.76
N HIS A 654 18.22 -28.27 -38.42
CA HIS A 654 17.01 -28.35 -39.23
C HIS A 654 17.21 -27.63 -40.59
N PRO A 655 16.81 -28.21 -41.74
CA PRO A 655 17.08 -27.64 -43.07
C PRO A 655 16.60 -26.21 -43.28
N GLN A 656 15.44 -25.86 -42.70
CA GLN A 656 14.90 -24.49 -42.76
C GLN A 656 15.82 -23.46 -42.05
N LEU A 657 16.48 -23.85 -40.95
CA LEU A 657 17.43 -22.96 -40.26
C LEU A 657 18.72 -22.79 -41.07
N GLU A 658 19.19 -23.84 -41.73
CA GLU A 658 20.34 -23.77 -42.63
C GLU A 658 20.05 -22.88 -43.83
N THR A 659 18.87 -23.05 -44.45
CA THR A 659 18.43 -22.20 -45.57
C THR A 659 18.33 -20.73 -45.15
N TRP A 660 17.81 -20.47 -43.95
CA TRP A 660 17.76 -19.11 -43.40
C TRP A 660 19.16 -18.55 -43.11
N LEU A 661 20.08 -19.36 -42.56
CA LEU A 661 21.47 -18.97 -42.36
C LEU A 661 22.17 -18.63 -43.68
N ILE A 662 21.99 -19.45 -44.71
CA ILE A 662 22.55 -19.22 -46.05
C ILE A 662 22.01 -17.91 -46.63
N SER A 663 20.71 -17.67 -46.51
CA SER A 663 20.09 -16.42 -46.96
C SER A 663 20.65 -15.19 -46.23
N VAL A 664 20.77 -15.25 -44.90
CA VAL A 664 21.38 -14.15 -44.11
C VAL A 664 22.85 -13.94 -44.47
N ARG A 665 23.60 -15.03 -44.69
CA ARG A 665 25.01 -14.96 -45.11
C ARG A 665 25.14 -14.29 -46.47
N GLN A 666 24.34 -14.68 -47.47
CA GLN A 666 24.32 -14.07 -48.80
C GLN A 666 23.95 -12.58 -48.75
N GLN A 667 22.99 -12.20 -47.89
CA GLN A 667 22.64 -10.78 -47.70
C GLN A 667 23.82 -9.98 -47.15
N LEU A 668 24.53 -10.50 -46.14
CA LEU A 668 25.71 -9.83 -45.57
C LEU A 668 26.90 -9.81 -46.53
N GLU A 669 27.14 -10.89 -47.26
CA GLU A 669 28.19 -10.96 -48.30
C GLU A 669 27.92 -9.94 -49.41
N SER A 670 26.67 -9.85 -49.87
CA SER A 670 26.25 -8.82 -50.84
C SER A 670 26.43 -7.40 -50.28
N ALA A 671 26.00 -7.15 -49.04
CA ALA A 671 26.14 -5.85 -48.37
C ALA A 671 27.61 -5.46 -48.09
N THR A 672 28.50 -6.44 -47.97
CA THR A 672 29.94 -6.23 -47.68
C THR A 672 30.84 -6.40 -48.91
N ALA A 673 30.27 -6.70 -50.08
CA ALA A 673 31.03 -6.94 -51.31
C ALA A 673 31.76 -5.70 -51.83
N LYS A 674 31.21 -4.50 -51.60
CA LYS A 674 31.78 -3.23 -52.02
C LYS A 674 31.73 -2.21 -50.87
N PRO A 675 32.86 -1.58 -50.49
CA PRO A 675 32.86 -0.55 -49.46
C PRO A 675 32.07 0.68 -49.95
N PRO A 676 31.38 1.40 -49.04
CA PRO A 676 30.77 2.68 -49.37
C PRO A 676 31.82 3.62 -49.95
N THR A 677 31.50 4.28 -51.07
CA THR A 677 32.40 5.25 -51.68
C THR A 677 32.17 6.64 -51.07
N PRO A 678 33.25 7.38 -50.76
CA PRO A 678 33.12 8.74 -50.28
C PRO A 678 32.49 9.63 -51.37
N PRO A 679 31.67 10.62 -51.01
CA PRO A 679 31.17 11.59 -51.97
C PRO A 679 32.32 12.29 -52.70
N THR A 680 32.25 12.36 -54.03
CA THR A 680 33.28 13.00 -54.86
C THR A 680 33.14 14.52 -54.94
N ASP A 681 32.01 15.04 -54.46
CA ASP A 681 31.65 16.46 -54.47
C ASP A 681 30.78 16.83 -53.25
N TRP A 682 30.23 18.05 -53.24
CA TRP A 682 29.33 18.53 -52.20
C TRP A 682 27.85 18.22 -52.46
N ALA A 683 27.47 17.48 -53.50
CA ALA A 683 26.08 17.13 -53.71
C ALA A 683 25.63 16.08 -52.68
N ARG A 684 24.40 16.20 -52.17
CA ARG A 684 23.77 15.31 -51.19
C ARG A 684 22.36 14.94 -51.64
N PRO A 685 21.81 13.80 -51.20
CA PRO A 685 20.44 13.41 -51.53
C PRO A 685 19.43 14.52 -51.20
N ALA A 686 18.70 14.98 -52.20
CA ALA A 686 17.78 16.12 -52.14
C ALA A 686 16.31 15.65 -52.19
N GLU A 687 15.95 14.75 -51.28
CA GLU A 687 14.68 14.01 -51.29
C GLU A 687 13.69 14.49 -50.21
N VAL A 688 13.73 15.79 -49.86
CA VAL A 688 12.78 16.34 -48.89
C VAL A 688 11.39 16.41 -49.53
N ASP A 689 10.45 15.64 -48.99
CA ASP A 689 9.07 15.53 -49.47
C ASP A 689 8.20 16.66 -48.90
N CYS A 690 8.46 17.88 -49.38
CA CYS A 690 7.67 19.05 -49.06
C CYS A 690 7.68 20.05 -50.21
N LYS A 691 6.49 20.51 -50.60
CA LYS A 691 6.29 21.43 -51.74
C LYS A 691 6.46 22.91 -51.39
N CYS A 692 6.89 23.25 -50.18
CA CYS A 692 7.05 24.65 -49.77
C CYS A 692 8.31 25.28 -50.38
N GLN A 693 8.30 26.60 -50.58
CA GLN A 693 9.40 27.34 -51.21
C GLN A 693 10.74 27.15 -50.48
N PHE A 694 10.73 27.03 -49.15
CA PHE A 694 11.94 26.86 -48.35
C PHE A 694 12.52 25.45 -48.49
N CYS A 695 11.67 24.41 -48.54
CA CYS A 695 12.12 23.03 -48.79
C CYS A 695 12.62 22.84 -50.22
N ALA A 696 12.06 23.56 -51.20
CA ALA A 696 12.61 23.61 -52.55
C ALA A 696 14.02 24.23 -52.57
N GLN A 697 14.26 25.30 -51.79
CA GLN A 697 15.61 25.87 -51.63
C GLN A 697 16.57 24.91 -50.90
N LEU A 698 16.09 24.18 -49.91
CA LEU A 698 16.87 23.14 -49.23
C LEU A 698 17.27 22.01 -50.20
N ASN A 699 16.35 21.50 -51.02
CA ASN A 699 16.64 20.49 -52.03
C ASN A 699 17.61 21.00 -53.09
N ALA A 700 17.43 22.23 -53.59
CA ALA A 700 18.35 22.85 -54.53
C ALA A 700 19.75 23.00 -53.93
N PHE A 701 19.85 23.42 -52.66
CA PHE A 701 21.13 23.49 -51.96
C PHE A 701 21.76 22.10 -51.78
N LEU A 702 20.99 21.09 -51.37
CA LEU A 702 21.49 19.72 -51.22
C LEU A 702 22.04 19.17 -52.55
N ALA A 703 21.34 19.40 -53.67
CA ALA A 703 21.75 18.94 -54.99
C ALA A 703 22.97 19.66 -55.59
N ASP A 704 23.38 20.81 -55.04
CA ASP A 704 24.50 21.62 -55.55
C ASP A 704 25.86 20.92 -55.32
N PRO A 705 26.65 20.60 -56.37
CA PRO A 705 27.93 19.92 -56.21
C PRO A 705 29.08 20.83 -55.75
N ALA A 706 28.95 22.16 -55.85
CA ALA A 706 30.02 23.10 -55.59
C ALA A 706 29.96 23.71 -54.18
N ASN A 707 28.76 23.95 -53.66
CA ASN A 707 28.60 24.70 -52.42
C ASN A 707 28.50 23.79 -51.17
N GLU A 708 29.47 23.93 -50.28
CA GLU A 708 29.48 23.30 -48.95
C GLU A 708 28.51 23.98 -47.96
N VAL A 709 28.38 25.31 -48.05
CA VAL A 709 27.62 26.13 -47.10
C VAL A 709 26.54 26.94 -47.83
N GLY A 710 25.29 26.78 -47.39
CA GLY A 710 24.12 27.47 -47.91
C GLY A 710 23.47 28.36 -46.86
N ARG A 711 22.80 29.42 -47.29
CA ARG A 711 22.06 30.32 -46.39
C ARG A 711 20.65 30.51 -46.91
N ILE A 712 19.67 30.12 -46.09
CA ILE A 712 18.25 30.28 -46.41
C ILE A 712 17.66 31.34 -45.46
N PRO A 713 17.44 32.59 -45.91
CA PRO A 713 16.76 33.61 -45.13
C PRO A 713 15.26 33.27 -45.02
N ALA A 714 14.76 33.07 -43.80
CA ALA A 714 13.38 32.65 -43.56
C ALA A 714 12.86 33.14 -42.21
N ARG A 715 11.55 33.33 -42.07
CA ARG A 715 10.88 33.63 -40.79
C ARG A 715 10.96 32.44 -39.82
N GLU A 716 10.71 32.67 -38.53
CA GLU A 716 11.01 31.69 -37.46
C GLU A 716 10.26 30.37 -37.60
N ASP A 717 8.96 30.40 -37.87
CA ASP A 717 8.12 29.23 -38.14
C ASP A 717 8.63 28.43 -39.36
N ALA A 718 9.05 29.12 -40.42
CA ALA A 718 9.62 28.48 -41.61
C ALA A 718 11.00 27.84 -41.33
N ARG A 719 11.83 28.45 -40.47
CA ARG A 719 13.09 27.84 -40.02
C ARG A 719 12.85 26.60 -39.16
N GLN A 720 11.89 26.65 -38.23
CA GLN A 720 11.51 25.48 -37.42
C GLN A 720 10.98 24.34 -38.31
N HIS A 721 10.18 24.67 -39.32
CA HIS A 721 9.73 23.70 -40.32
C HIS A 721 10.90 23.06 -41.07
N LEU A 722 11.86 23.84 -41.57
CA LEU A 722 13.08 23.33 -42.23
C LEU A 722 13.89 22.40 -41.32
N VAL A 723 14.09 22.77 -40.05
CA VAL A 723 14.76 21.92 -39.07
C VAL A 723 14.00 20.61 -38.89
N GLY A 724 12.67 20.66 -38.79
CA GLY A 724 11.82 19.47 -38.72
C GLY A 724 11.97 18.57 -39.94
N MET A 725 12.03 19.13 -41.15
CA MET A 725 12.24 18.37 -42.38
C MET A 725 13.64 17.77 -42.49
N ILE A 726 14.68 18.51 -42.10
CA ILE A 726 16.07 18.00 -42.03
C ILE A 726 16.17 16.78 -41.13
N VAL A 727 15.53 16.84 -39.95
CA VAL A 727 15.50 15.71 -39.01
C VAL A 727 14.68 14.55 -39.58
N ARG A 728 13.48 14.82 -40.11
CA ARG A 728 12.56 13.81 -40.66
C ARG A 728 13.17 13.03 -41.81
N HIS A 729 13.85 13.71 -42.73
CA HIS A 729 14.46 13.12 -43.92
C HIS A 729 15.94 12.75 -43.73
N GLN A 730 16.48 12.89 -42.51
CA GLN A 730 17.88 12.63 -42.17
C GLN A 730 18.88 13.29 -43.14
N CYS A 731 18.60 14.53 -43.55
CA CYS A 731 19.42 15.25 -44.51
C CYS A 731 20.85 15.44 -43.99
N ASP A 732 21.82 15.35 -44.89
CA ASP A 732 23.23 15.47 -44.56
C ASP A 732 23.70 16.91 -44.38
N VAL A 733 23.07 17.64 -43.46
CA VAL A 733 23.38 19.04 -43.15
C VAL A 733 23.36 19.29 -41.65
N LYS A 734 24.33 20.07 -41.18
CA LYS A 734 24.25 20.76 -39.88
C LYS A 734 23.65 22.13 -40.11
N HIS A 735 22.89 22.62 -39.14
CA HIS A 735 22.28 23.94 -39.22
C HIS A 735 22.70 24.82 -38.05
N THR A 736 22.93 26.10 -38.31
CA THR A 736 23.15 27.13 -37.29
C THR A 736 22.37 28.39 -37.66
N LEU A 737 22.01 29.19 -36.66
CA LEU A 737 21.26 30.43 -36.88
C LEU A 737 22.23 31.61 -37.02
N GLN A 738 22.15 32.33 -38.14
CA GLN A 738 22.87 33.58 -38.33
C GLN A 738 21.94 34.79 -38.12
N ARG A 739 22.19 35.52 -37.03
CA ARG A 739 21.41 36.71 -36.63
C ARG A 739 21.95 37.99 -37.28
N LYS A 740 22.01 38.02 -38.63
CA LYS A 740 22.46 39.19 -39.41
C LYS A 740 21.48 39.45 -40.55
N GLY A 741 20.84 40.63 -40.57
CA GLY A 741 19.76 40.98 -41.50
C GLY A 741 18.37 40.51 -41.04
N SER A 742 17.30 40.98 -41.69
CA SER A 742 15.93 40.51 -41.48
C SER A 742 15.33 40.08 -42.83
N PRO A 743 14.80 38.84 -42.97
CA PRO A 743 14.73 37.79 -41.95
C PRO A 743 16.09 37.11 -41.66
N TYR A 744 16.27 36.57 -40.45
CA TYR A 744 17.47 35.79 -40.09
C TYR A 744 17.64 34.56 -40.99
N SER A 745 18.89 34.18 -41.25
CA SER A 745 19.21 33.05 -42.12
C SER A 745 19.53 31.79 -41.34
N LEU A 746 19.00 30.65 -41.82
CA LEU A 746 19.46 29.33 -41.42
C LEU A 746 20.69 28.97 -42.27
N VAL A 747 21.85 28.90 -41.63
CA VAL A 747 23.11 28.51 -42.28
C VAL A 747 23.18 26.99 -42.24
N LEU A 748 23.24 26.37 -43.42
CA LEU A 748 23.30 24.94 -43.61
C LEU A 748 24.71 24.57 -44.08
N THR A 749 25.41 23.73 -43.33
CA THR A 749 26.72 23.18 -43.71
C THR A 749 26.54 21.72 -44.03
N LYS A 750 26.86 21.32 -45.26
CA LYS A 750 26.77 19.92 -45.68
C LYS A 750 27.75 19.05 -44.90
N THR A 751 27.33 17.83 -44.65
CA THR A 751 28.12 16.83 -43.93
C THR A 751 28.18 15.55 -44.75
N THR A 752 28.95 14.57 -44.32
CA THR A 752 28.99 13.22 -44.90
C THR A 752 28.09 12.25 -44.13
N GLY A 753 27.01 12.74 -43.51
CA GLY A 753 26.19 11.97 -42.58
C GLY A 753 25.72 10.61 -43.12
N SER A 754 25.23 10.53 -44.37
CA SER A 754 24.78 9.30 -45.01
C SER A 754 25.94 8.35 -45.29
N PHE A 755 27.07 8.86 -45.76
CA PHE A 755 28.31 8.11 -45.95
C PHE A 755 28.82 7.54 -44.61
N ASP A 756 28.89 8.35 -43.55
CA ASP A 756 29.33 7.91 -42.22
C ASP A 756 28.40 6.83 -41.65
N ARG A 757 27.07 6.96 -41.88
CA ARG A 757 26.09 5.93 -41.53
C ARG A 757 26.32 4.65 -42.35
N ALA A 758 26.58 4.76 -43.65
CA ALA A 758 26.87 3.63 -44.52
C ALA A 758 28.16 2.91 -44.15
N VAL A 759 29.25 3.64 -43.83
CA VAL A 759 30.52 3.07 -43.34
C VAL A 759 30.31 2.33 -42.03
N LYS A 760 29.62 2.95 -41.06
CA LYS A 760 29.29 2.29 -39.79
C LYS A 760 28.46 1.02 -39.99
N ARG A 761 27.51 1.04 -40.95
CA ARG A 761 26.70 -0.12 -41.30
C ARG A 761 27.53 -1.22 -41.97
N PHE A 762 28.38 -0.87 -42.93
CA PHE A 762 29.29 -1.79 -43.60
C PHE A 762 30.23 -2.49 -42.61
N GLU A 763 30.84 -1.74 -41.68
CA GLU A 763 31.65 -2.33 -40.61
C GLU A 763 30.84 -3.24 -39.68
N ALA A 764 29.61 -2.86 -39.35
CA ALA A 764 28.73 -3.68 -38.52
C ALA A 764 28.36 -4.99 -39.24
N ASP A 765 27.99 -4.93 -40.52
CA ASP A 765 27.67 -6.11 -41.33
C ASP A 765 28.89 -7.03 -41.49
N HIS A 766 30.10 -6.48 -41.64
CA HIS A 766 31.32 -7.27 -41.68
C HIS A 766 31.63 -7.96 -40.34
N ARG A 767 31.39 -7.28 -39.21
CA ARG A 767 31.46 -7.90 -37.87
C ARG A 767 30.42 -9.00 -37.72
N LEU A 768 29.19 -8.78 -38.16
CA LEU A 768 28.11 -9.77 -38.09
C LEU A 768 28.46 -11.03 -38.90
N LEU A 769 28.94 -10.87 -40.13
CA LEU A 769 29.35 -11.97 -41.02
C LEU A 769 30.41 -12.87 -40.37
N LYS A 770 31.40 -12.27 -39.68
CA LYS A 770 32.45 -13.02 -38.94
C LYS A 770 31.91 -13.80 -37.74
N THR A 771 30.78 -13.38 -37.19
CA THR A 771 30.19 -14.00 -35.99
C THR A 771 29.08 -15.00 -36.30
N LEU A 772 28.69 -15.19 -37.57
CA LEU A 772 27.68 -16.17 -37.95
C LEU A 772 28.13 -17.59 -37.56
N PRO A 773 27.20 -18.47 -37.12
CA PRO A 773 27.49 -19.88 -36.96
C PRO A 773 28.05 -20.49 -38.26
N PRO A 774 28.97 -21.48 -38.17
CA PRO A 774 29.37 -22.24 -39.34
C PRO A 774 28.14 -22.94 -39.94
N ALA A 775 28.05 -22.96 -41.27
CA ALA A 775 27.12 -23.87 -41.94
C ALA A 775 27.59 -25.31 -41.67
N SER A 776 26.65 -26.20 -41.35
CA SER A 776 26.94 -27.62 -41.10
C SER A 776 27.36 -28.35 -42.37
#